data_AF-A0A7C0VVF1-F1
#
_entry.id   AF-A0A7C0VVF1-F1
#
_cell.length_a   1.000
_cell.length_b   1.000
_cell.length_c   1.000
_cell.angle_alpha   90.00
_cell.angle_beta   90.00
_cell.angle_gamma   90.00
#
_symmetry.space_group_name_H-M   'P 1'
#
loop_
_entity.id
_entity.type
_entity.pdbx_description
1 polymer ?
#
loop_
_entity_poly.entity_id
_entity_poly.type
_entity_poly.pdbx_seq_one_letter_code
_entity_poly.pdbx_strand_id
1 'polypeptide(L)'
;IVADFIRWAKVNGIPVGPGRGSGAGSLVAYVLDITDLDPIRHDLLFERFLNPERVSMPDFDVDFCMEGRDRVIEYVSERYGSDRVAQIITYGSMNARAVVRDVGRVLGHPYGFVDRIAKLIPFELGMTLEKALVQEQELHKLCETDEEVRGLIDLARSLEGLARNVGRHAGGVVIAPSALTDYTPLYCEPGGGGAVTQFDKDDVEAIGLVKFDFLGLRTLTIVDRALRTVNRRREQQGEPPIDIAALPMEDREAYDLLKACKTTAVFQLESRGMKDLIKRLCPDGFEDLVALVALYRPGPLQSGMVDDFIDRKHGRAQVTYLHPDLEPILRPTYGVILYQEQVMQIAQVLAGYSLGGADLLRRAMGKKKAAEMARQRDVFLEGARAHGVEEAAANHIFDLMEKFAGYGFNRSHSVAYALISYQTAWLKAHYPAAFMAAVLSSDMDNTDKVVGLIEECRQLGLDVLPPDVNVSEYAFGVDGEHRIVYGLGAIKGVGEAAVEAILAERRTGGPFPDLLDLCRRIDLRRANRRVLEALIRAGALDGLGRHRAALMARLTAALRSAEQHTRDHAAGQDDLFGGPIAGHGVPEAPEPPEWEDGERLTGEKETLGLYLTGHPITRYEKELTDIVTARIGELAADADGNGTGAARVPPREDRPAVIAGLVVALRVTQTQRGARIAFLTLDDRSGRLEIAVFSEAFQRYRPLLAKDRLLVVKGSLSADEYTGGYRMSADCIWDIEQARAAFARRLEVEIDSEQAANGFVSSLARILTPFRVERGAQNGAGGCPVWVEYRRPDARAHVALGAGWHVRPTDELLQRLEELAGRERVRFVYRARDGAAGRGFGAGADPV
;
A
#
# COMPACT_ATOMS: atom_id res chain seq x y z
N ILE A 1 -29.07 -24.65 -8.72
CA ILE A 1 -28.08 -23.83 -9.45
C ILE A 1 -27.07 -23.25 -8.49
N VAL A 2 -27.43 -22.27 -7.62
CA VAL A 2 -26.46 -21.65 -6.70
C VAL A 2 -25.73 -22.64 -5.79
N ALA A 3 -26.45 -23.50 -5.07
CA ALA A 3 -25.85 -24.53 -4.22
C ALA A 3 -24.95 -25.52 -5.00
N ASP A 4 -25.23 -25.76 -6.28
CA ASP A 4 -24.53 -26.74 -7.12
C ASP A 4 -23.12 -26.23 -7.47
N PHE A 5 -23.00 -25.02 -8.03
CA PHE A 5 -21.68 -24.48 -8.36
C PHE A 5 -20.85 -24.09 -7.14
N ILE A 6 -21.47 -23.66 -6.04
CA ILE A 6 -20.74 -23.35 -4.78
C ILE A 6 -20.17 -24.64 -4.17
N ARG A 7 -20.98 -25.69 -4.09
CA ARG A 7 -20.51 -26.99 -3.57
C ARG A 7 -19.42 -27.56 -4.45
N TRP A 8 -19.58 -27.48 -5.78
CA TRP A 8 -18.53 -27.89 -6.71
C TRP A 8 -17.23 -27.11 -6.47
N ALA A 9 -17.30 -25.78 -6.31
CA ALA A 9 -16.13 -24.95 -6.01
C ALA A 9 -15.42 -25.40 -4.73
N LYS A 10 -16.16 -25.55 -3.62
CA LYS A 10 -15.62 -26.00 -2.33
C LYS A 10 -14.95 -27.39 -2.43
N VAL A 11 -15.59 -28.35 -3.09
CA VAL A 11 -15.04 -29.72 -3.29
C VAL A 11 -13.78 -29.71 -4.17
N ASN A 12 -13.68 -28.79 -5.13
CA ASN A 12 -12.54 -28.67 -6.04
C ASN A 12 -11.45 -27.71 -5.51
N GLY A 13 -11.47 -27.38 -4.23
CA GLY A 13 -10.46 -26.54 -3.58
C GLY A 13 -10.45 -25.09 -4.07
N ILE A 14 -11.61 -24.58 -4.49
CA ILE A 14 -11.80 -23.16 -4.85
C ILE A 14 -12.46 -22.46 -3.65
N PRO A 15 -11.73 -21.58 -2.94
CA PRO A 15 -12.28 -20.80 -1.84
C PRO A 15 -13.49 -19.96 -2.26
N VAL A 16 -14.53 -20.02 -1.43
CA VAL A 16 -15.77 -19.24 -1.56
C VAL A 16 -15.89 -18.38 -0.32
N GLY A 17 -16.36 -17.13 -0.48
CA GLY A 17 -16.61 -16.23 0.64
C GLY A 17 -17.80 -16.69 1.48
N PRO A 18 -17.88 -16.25 2.75
CA PRO A 18 -18.91 -16.69 3.70
C PRO A 18 -20.33 -16.22 3.34
N GLY A 19 -20.45 -15.29 2.39
CA GLY A 19 -21.71 -14.75 1.89
C GLY A 19 -21.55 -13.29 1.51
N ARG A 20 -22.44 -12.77 0.67
CA ARG A 20 -22.47 -11.36 0.32
C ARG A 20 -23.90 -10.84 0.20
N GLY A 21 -24.06 -9.59 0.62
CA GLY A 21 -25.35 -8.90 0.53
C GLY A 21 -26.32 -9.50 1.55
N SER A 22 -27.60 -9.50 1.19
CA SER A 22 -28.64 -10.07 2.05
C SER A 22 -28.69 -11.60 2.03
N GLY A 23 -28.02 -12.29 1.11
CA GLY A 23 -28.06 -13.75 1.00
C GLY A 23 -27.67 -14.50 2.28
N ALA A 24 -26.77 -13.91 3.08
CA ALA A 24 -26.36 -14.45 4.38
C ALA A 24 -27.48 -14.44 5.45
N GLY A 25 -28.61 -13.76 5.22
CA GLY A 25 -29.78 -13.82 6.10
C GLY A 25 -30.66 -15.06 5.93
N SER A 26 -30.32 -15.97 5.01
CA SER A 26 -31.13 -17.16 4.72
C SER A 26 -30.59 -18.41 5.42
N LEU A 27 -31.38 -18.96 6.35
CA LEU A 27 -31.07 -20.25 6.99
C LEU A 27 -31.00 -21.39 5.98
N VAL A 28 -31.84 -21.34 4.94
CA VAL A 28 -31.81 -22.33 3.86
C VAL A 28 -30.50 -22.24 3.07
N ALA A 29 -29.97 -21.03 2.85
CA ALA A 29 -28.68 -20.86 2.20
C ALA A 29 -27.55 -21.43 3.06
N TYR A 30 -27.60 -21.20 4.37
CA TYR A 30 -26.64 -21.77 5.32
C TYR A 30 -26.66 -23.31 5.33
N VAL A 31 -27.83 -23.93 5.47
CA VAL A 31 -27.98 -25.40 5.49
C VAL A 31 -27.57 -26.08 4.18
N LEU A 32 -27.65 -25.36 3.05
CA LEU A 32 -27.24 -25.86 1.75
C LEU A 32 -25.76 -25.59 1.41
N ASP A 33 -24.99 -25.04 2.36
CA ASP A 33 -23.59 -24.59 2.22
C ASP A 33 -23.40 -23.49 1.16
N ILE A 34 -24.44 -22.73 0.84
CA ILE A 34 -24.36 -21.53 -0.02
C ILE A 34 -23.65 -20.40 0.73
N THR A 35 -23.91 -20.26 2.03
CA THR A 35 -23.29 -19.27 2.93
C THR A 35 -22.70 -19.98 4.14
N ASP A 36 -21.65 -19.42 4.73
CA ASP A 36 -20.93 -20.05 5.85
C ASP A 36 -21.29 -19.46 7.22
N LEU A 37 -22.21 -18.50 7.25
CA LEU A 37 -22.67 -17.83 8.47
C LEU A 37 -24.01 -18.36 8.94
N ASP A 38 -24.11 -18.66 10.25
CA ASP A 38 -25.36 -18.97 10.91
C ASP A 38 -26.21 -17.69 11.10
N PRO A 39 -27.32 -17.53 10.36
CA PRO A 39 -28.13 -16.32 10.45
C PRO A 39 -28.86 -16.19 11.79
N ILE A 40 -29.15 -17.28 12.49
CA ILE A 40 -29.84 -17.25 13.79
C ILE A 40 -28.89 -16.70 14.84
N ARG A 41 -27.64 -17.17 14.86
CA ARG A 41 -26.62 -16.70 15.81
C ARG A 41 -26.35 -15.20 15.73
N HIS A 42 -26.47 -14.62 14.53
CA HIS A 42 -26.16 -13.21 14.25
C HIS A 42 -27.40 -12.32 14.04
N ASP A 43 -28.60 -12.83 14.37
CA ASP A 43 -29.90 -12.15 14.19
C ASP A 43 -30.07 -11.55 12.77
N LEU A 44 -29.72 -12.31 11.73
CA LEU A 44 -29.85 -11.91 10.35
C LEU A 44 -31.25 -12.24 9.81
N LEU A 45 -31.88 -11.29 9.13
CA LEU A 45 -33.28 -11.41 8.69
C LEU A 45 -33.40 -11.97 7.27
N PHE A 46 -34.26 -12.98 7.10
CA PHE A 46 -34.54 -13.60 5.80
C PHE A 46 -35.34 -12.67 4.88
N GLU A 47 -36.30 -11.92 5.41
CA GLU A 47 -37.21 -11.06 4.64
C GLU A 47 -36.49 -9.89 3.98
N ARG A 48 -35.28 -9.55 4.48
CA ARG A 48 -34.39 -8.58 3.86
C ARG A 48 -33.75 -9.14 2.58
N PHE A 49 -33.61 -10.45 2.47
CA PHE A 49 -33.16 -11.15 1.27
C PHE A 49 -34.32 -11.38 0.31
N LEU A 50 -35.33 -12.15 0.75
CA LEU A 50 -36.49 -12.47 -0.05
C LEU A 50 -37.76 -12.05 0.72
N ASN A 51 -38.39 -10.99 0.23
CA ASN A 51 -39.58 -10.44 0.86
C ASN A 51 -40.83 -11.20 0.38
N PRO A 52 -41.57 -11.91 1.27
CA PRO A 52 -42.72 -12.71 0.87
C PRO A 52 -43.89 -11.87 0.32
N GLU A 53 -43.94 -10.59 0.66
CA GLU A 53 -44.98 -9.65 0.22
C GLU A 53 -44.63 -8.95 -1.10
N ARG A 54 -43.48 -9.28 -1.71
CA ARG A 54 -43.03 -8.72 -2.98
C ARG A 54 -42.50 -9.81 -3.91
N VAL A 55 -43.12 -9.93 -5.08
CA VAL A 55 -42.59 -10.76 -6.16
C VAL A 55 -41.40 -10.04 -6.80
N SER A 56 -40.20 -10.36 -6.35
CA SER A 56 -38.94 -9.96 -6.97
C SER A 56 -38.00 -11.16 -7.00
N MET A 57 -37.26 -11.36 -8.10
CA MET A 57 -36.24 -12.40 -8.12
C MET A 57 -35.12 -12.06 -7.11
N PRO A 58 -34.62 -13.05 -6.35
CA PRO A 58 -33.49 -12.84 -5.48
C PRO A 58 -32.21 -12.71 -6.30
N ASP A 59 -31.38 -11.72 -5.96
CA ASP A 59 -30.01 -11.60 -6.46
C ASP A 59 -29.05 -12.26 -5.46
N PHE A 60 -28.20 -13.17 -5.95
CA PHE A 60 -27.23 -13.90 -5.13
C PHE A 60 -25.82 -13.59 -5.64
N ASP A 61 -25.16 -12.65 -4.97
CA ASP A 61 -23.76 -12.32 -5.20
C ASP A 61 -22.87 -13.34 -4.47
N VAL A 62 -21.88 -13.89 -5.16
CA VAL A 62 -20.94 -14.87 -4.59
C VAL A 62 -19.50 -14.42 -4.84
N ASP A 63 -18.73 -14.40 -3.76
CA ASP A 63 -17.31 -14.08 -3.80
C ASP A 63 -16.51 -15.40 -3.95
N PHE A 64 -15.69 -15.50 -4.99
CA PHE A 64 -14.74 -16.59 -5.23
C PHE A 64 -13.30 -16.06 -5.12
N CYS A 65 -12.32 -16.92 -4.87
CA CYS A 65 -10.94 -16.52 -5.06
C CYS A 65 -10.68 -16.10 -6.52
N MET A 66 -9.80 -15.12 -6.73
CA MET A 66 -9.54 -14.58 -8.08
C MET A 66 -9.06 -15.66 -9.06
N GLU A 67 -8.23 -16.59 -8.61
CA GLU A 67 -7.62 -17.64 -9.45
C GLU A 67 -8.61 -18.76 -9.81
N GLY A 68 -9.56 -19.06 -8.92
CA GLY A 68 -10.52 -20.14 -9.10
C GLY A 68 -11.80 -19.71 -9.79
N ARG A 69 -12.09 -18.41 -9.87
CA ARG A 69 -13.31 -17.84 -10.46
C ARG A 69 -13.57 -18.38 -11.86
N ASP A 70 -12.58 -18.33 -12.75
CA ASP A 70 -12.78 -18.70 -14.17
C ASP A 70 -13.07 -20.20 -14.32
N ARG A 71 -12.52 -21.05 -13.45
CA ARG A 71 -12.85 -22.49 -13.40
C ARG A 71 -14.31 -22.74 -12.99
N VAL A 72 -14.87 -21.90 -12.12
CA VAL A 72 -16.30 -22.00 -11.76
C VAL A 72 -17.18 -21.57 -12.94
N ILE A 73 -16.78 -20.53 -13.67
CA ILE A 73 -17.50 -20.10 -14.88
C ILE A 73 -17.47 -21.21 -15.94
N GLU A 74 -16.31 -21.83 -16.14
CA GLU A 74 -16.13 -22.96 -17.06
C GLU A 74 -17.03 -24.14 -16.66
N TYR A 75 -17.03 -24.53 -15.37
CA TYR A 75 -17.93 -25.56 -14.85
C TYR A 75 -19.41 -25.26 -15.12
N VAL A 76 -19.85 -24.03 -14.85
CA VAL A 76 -21.24 -23.61 -15.10
C VAL A 76 -21.56 -23.67 -16.60
N SER A 77 -20.64 -23.24 -17.46
CA SER A 77 -20.79 -23.32 -18.92
C SER A 77 -20.92 -24.77 -19.41
N GLU A 78 -20.06 -25.67 -18.94
CA GLU A 78 -20.12 -27.10 -19.27
C GLU A 78 -21.39 -27.78 -18.73
N ARG A 79 -21.80 -27.41 -17.51
CA ARG A 79 -22.93 -28.03 -16.80
C ARG A 79 -24.29 -27.63 -17.36
N TYR A 80 -24.47 -26.35 -17.70
CA TYR A 80 -25.75 -25.78 -18.12
C TYR A 80 -25.84 -25.53 -19.64
N GLY A 81 -24.74 -25.67 -20.36
CA GLY A 81 -24.64 -25.51 -21.82
C GLY A 81 -23.96 -24.21 -22.22
N SER A 82 -22.94 -24.31 -23.08
CA SER A 82 -22.15 -23.16 -23.55
C SER A 82 -22.95 -22.17 -24.40
N ASP A 83 -24.11 -22.58 -24.92
CA ASP A 83 -25.07 -21.75 -25.64
C ASP A 83 -26.05 -21.01 -24.71
N ARG A 84 -26.09 -21.38 -23.42
CA ARG A 84 -27.03 -20.84 -22.41
C ARG A 84 -26.36 -19.99 -21.34
N VAL A 85 -25.04 -20.04 -21.26
CA VAL A 85 -24.22 -19.35 -20.25
C VAL A 85 -23.27 -18.39 -20.96
N ALA A 86 -23.29 -17.13 -20.53
CA ALA A 86 -22.35 -16.12 -21.00
C ALA A 86 -22.04 -15.12 -19.89
N GLN A 87 -20.91 -14.42 -20.04
CA GLN A 87 -20.63 -13.27 -19.19
C GLN A 87 -21.43 -12.06 -19.68
N ILE A 88 -21.70 -11.10 -18.79
CA ILE A 88 -22.41 -9.87 -19.14
C ILE A 88 -21.40 -8.86 -19.70
N ILE A 89 -21.77 -8.11 -20.73
CA ILE A 89 -20.94 -7.01 -21.25
C ILE A 89 -20.98 -5.79 -20.34
N THR A 90 -19.89 -5.04 -20.35
CA THR A 90 -19.82 -3.70 -19.78
C THR A 90 -19.37 -2.72 -20.84
N TYR A 91 -20.07 -1.60 -20.92
CA TYR A 91 -19.67 -0.48 -21.77
C TYR A 91 -18.85 0.50 -20.96
N GLY A 92 -17.56 0.62 -21.30
CA GLY A 92 -16.71 1.65 -20.71
C GLY A 92 -17.12 3.01 -21.25
N SER A 93 -17.58 3.91 -20.39
CA SER A 93 -17.93 5.27 -20.76
C SER A 93 -16.71 6.22 -20.72
N MET A 94 -16.79 7.30 -21.49
CA MET A 94 -15.81 8.37 -21.48
C MET A 94 -15.95 9.23 -20.21
N ASN A 95 -15.26 8.83 -19.14
CA ASN A 95 -15.18 9.59 -17.88
C ASN A 95 -14.39 10.90 -18.04
N ALA A 96 -14.73 11.94 -17.27
CA ALA A 96 -14.18 13.30 -17.34
C ALA A 96 -12.64 13.38 -17.54
N ARG A 97 -11.86 12.64 -16.75
CA ARG A 97 -10.38 12.61 -16.89
C ARG A 97 -9.90 11.88 -18.14
N ALA A 98 -10.58 10.80 -18.51
CA ALA A 98 -10.20 9.96 -19.64
C ALA A 98 -10.50 10.67 -20.97
N VAL A 99 -11.67 11.31 -21.08
CA VAL A 99 -12.08 12.07 -22.26
C VAL A 99 -11.13 13.22 -22.55
N VAL A 100 -10.69 13.96 -21.52
CA VAL A 100 -9.68 15.03 -21.66
C VAL A 100 -8.35 14.48 -22.21
N ARG A 101 -7.91 13.31 -21.74
CA ARG A 101 -6.69 12.65 -22.25
C ARG A 101 -6.83 12.20 -23.69
N ASP A 102 -7.97 11.62 -24.05
CA ASP A 102 -8.22 11.13 -25.40
C ASP A 102 -8.34 12.27 -26.40
N VAL A 103 -9.12 13.30 -26.08
CA VAL A 103 -9.26 14.50 -26.92
C VAL A 103 -7.92 15.20 -27.08
N GLY A 104 -7.18 15.42 -25.99
CA GLY A 104 -5.87 16.06 -26.06
C GLY A 104 -4.86 15.31 -26.94
N ARG A 105 -4.91 13.96 -26.91
CA ARG A 105 -4.09 13.12 -27.80
C ARG A 105 -4.50 13.27 -29.27
N VAL A 106 -5.79 13.34 -29.57
CA VAL A 106 -6.30 13.53 -30.95
C VAL A 106 -5.95 14.91 -31.50
N LEU A 107 -5.98 15.94 -30.64
CA LEU A 107 -5.55 17.29 -30.98
C LEU A 107 -4.03 17.44 -31.12
N GLY A 108 -3.24 16.39 -30.83
CA GLY A 108 -1.79 16.37 -30.99
C GLY A 108 -1.02 17.01 -29.84
N HIS A 109 -1.65 17.26 -28.69
CA HIS A 109 -0.95 17.83 -27.54
C HIS A 109 0.01 16.81 -26.89
N PRO A 110 1.17 17.26 -26.35
CA PRO A 110 2.08 16.39 -25.62
C PRO A 110 1.43 15.77 -24.37
N TYR A 111 1.76 14.51 -24.06
CA TYR A 111 1.17 13.78 -22.92
C TYR A 111 1.29 14.55 -21.60
N GLY A 112 2.45 15.16 -21.32
CA GLY A 112 2.66 15.92 -20.08
C GLY A 112 1.78 17.17 -19.96
N PHE A 113 1.41 17.79 -21.08
CA PHE A 113 0.47 18.92 -21.10
C PHE A 113 -0.94 18.47 -20.73
N VAL A 114 -1.42 17.40 -21.39
CA VAL A 114 -2.78 16.88 -21.19
C VAL A 114 -2.95 16.24 -19.83
N ASP A 115 -1.94 15.49 -19.35
CA ASP A 115 -1.98 14.84 -18.04
C ASP A 115 -2.02 15.86 -16.89
N ARG A 116 -1.35 17.01 -17.04
CA ARG A 116 -1.46 18.12 -16.09
C ARG A 116 -2.88 18.65 -15.97
N ILE A 117 -3.58 18.84 -17.09
CA ILE A 117 -4.99 19.31 -17.10
C ILE A 117 -5.90 18.24 -16.50
N ALA A 118 -5.75 16.98 -16.91
CA ALA A 118 -6.55 15.87 -16.41
C ALA A 118 -6.40 15.65 -14.89
N LYS A 119 -5.25 15.98 -14.31
CA LYS A 119 -5.00 15.89 -12.86
C LYS A 119 -5.71 16.97 -12.04
N LEU A 120 -6.09 18.10 -12.65
CA LEU A 120 -6.85 19.17 -11.97
C LEU A 120 -8.31 18.77 -11.73
N ILE A 121 -8.88 17.90 -12.55
CA ILE A 121 -10.26 17.40 -12.37
C ILE A 121 -10.32 16.60 -11.07
N PRO A 122 -11.18 16.93 -10.08
CA PRO A 122 -11.23 16.22 -8.80
C PRO A 122 -11.57 14.73 -8.95
N PHE A 123 -11.10 13.91 -8.01
CA PHE A 123 -11.34 12.47 -8.00
C PHE A 123 -12.56 12.13 -7.14
N GLU A 124 -13.76 12.29 -7.69
CA GLU A 124 -15.03 11.96 -7.03
C GLU A 124 -15.89 11.04 -7.89
N LEU A 125 -16.74 10.24 -7.26
CA LEU A 125 -17.65 9.34 -7.95
C LEU A 125 -18.74 10.14 -8.68
N GLY A 126 -18.95 9.89 -9.97
CA GLY A 126 -19.91 10.64 -10.79
C GLY A 126 -19.49 12.10 -11.05
N MET A 127 -18.17 12.37 -11.01
CA MET A 127 -17.59 13.64 -11.44
C MET A 127 -17.83 13.86 -12.94
N THR A 128 -18.28 15.06 -13.28
CA THR A 128 -18.45 15.52 -14.66
C THR A 128 -17.57 16.74 -14.90
N LEU A 129 -17.26 17.06 -16.16
CA LEU A 129 -16.49 18.25 -16.50
C LEU A 129 -17.17 19.53 -16.00
N GLU A 130 -18.50 19.60 -16.02
CA GLU A 130 -19.25 20.74 -15.49
C GLU A 130 -19.06 20.91 -13.98
N LYS A 131 -19.17 19.82 -13.21
CA LYS A 131 -18.91 19.87 -11.76
C LYS A 131 -17.46 20.23 -11.46
N ALA A 132 -16.52 19.69 -12.24
CA ALA A 132 -15.10 19.96 -12.07
C ALA A 132 -14.76 21.45 -12.28
N LEU A 133 -15.36 22.10 -13.28
CA LEU A 133 -15.18 23.54 -13.54
C LEU A 133 -15.73 24.42 -12.41
N VAL A 134 -16.79 23.99 -11.73
CA VAL A 134 -17.35 24.71 -10.57
C VAL A 134 -16.51 24.50 -9.31
N GLN A 135 -15.99 23.29 -9.09
CA GLN A 135 -15.24 22.95 -7.89
C GLN A 135 -13.77 23.40 -7.95
N GLU A 136 -13.10 23.33 -9.10
CA GLU A 136 -11.68 23.62 -9.24
C GLU A 136 -11.43 24.95 -9.99
N GLN A 137 -11.07 25.99 -9.22
CA GLN A 137 -10.83 27.33 -9.76
C GLN A 137 -9.63 27.40 -10.69
N GLU A 138 -8.60 26.56 -10.49
CA GLU A 138 -7.42 26.53 -11.38
C GLU A 138 -7.79 26.06 -12.79
N LEU A 139 -8.66 25.03 -12.88
CA LEU A 139 -9.17 24.53 -14.15
C LEU A 139 -10.03 25.58 -14.86
N HIS A 140 -10.91 26.27 -14.13
CA HIS A 140 -11.73 27.35 -14.68
C HIS A 140 -10.87 28.47 -15.27
N LYS A 141 -9.86 28.95 -14.52
CA LYS A 141 -8.95 30.00 -14.99
C LYS A 141 -8.20 29.58 -16.24
N LEU A 142 -7.70 28.35 -16.30
CA LEU A 142 -6.99 27.84 -17.48
C LEU A 142 -7.88 27.84 -18.73
N CYS A 143 -9.16 27.46 -18.60
CA CYS A 143 -10.12 27.54 -19.70
C CYS A 143 -10.41 28.99 -20.15
N GLU A 144 -10.29 29.98 -19.27
CA GLU A 144 -10.47 31.39 -19.65
C GLU A 144 -9.22 31.99 -20.28
N THR A 145 -8.03 31.60 -19.82
CA THR A 145 -6.76 32.21 -20.23
C THR A 145 -6.13 31.53 -21.45
N ASP A 146 -6.38 30.24 -21.67
CA ASP A 146 -5.73 29.43 -22.69
C ASP A 146 -6.78 28.87 -23.67
N GLU A 147 -6.72 29.33 -24.93
CA GLU A 147 -7.68 28.92 -25.96
C GLU A 147 -7.55 27.44 -26.34
N GLU A 148 -6.35 26.85 -26.23
CA GLU A 148 -6.14 25.43 -26.50
C GLU A 148 -6.84 24.58 -25.43
N VAL A 149 -6.73 24.99 -24.16
CA VAL A 149 -7.41 24.32 -23.04
C VAL A 149 -8.92 24.45 -23.17
N ARG A 150 -9.43 25.64 -23.54
CA ARG A 150 -10.86 25.86 -23.79
C ARG A 150 -11.39 24.93 -24.87
N GLY A 151 -10.73 24.91 -26.03
CA GLY A 151 -11.11 24.05 -27.15
C GLY A 151 -11.08 22.56 -26.80
N LEU A 152 -10.08 22.14 -26.03
CA LEU A 152 -9.97 20.77 -25.52
C LEU A 152 -11.16 20.42 -24.61
N ILE A 153 -11.48 21.27 -23.63
CA ILE A 153 -12.53 21.00 -22.64
C ILE A 153 -13.92 21.05 -23.27
N ASP A 154 -14.19 21.99 -24.18
CA ASP A 154 -15.48 22.08 -24.87
C ASP A 154 -15.74 20.85 -25.73
N LEU A 155 -14.72 20.36 -26.45
CA LEU A 155 -14.83 19.11 -27.21
C LEU A 155 -14.93 17.90 -26.29
N ALA A 156 -14.24 17.90 -25.15
CA ALA A 156 -14.36 16.83 -24.16
C ALA A 156 -15.76 16.75 -23.54
N ARG A 157 -16.46 17.89 -23.34
CA ARG A 157 -17.83 17.93 -22.83
C ARG A 157 -18.84 17.29 -23.77
N SER A 158 -18.66 17.42 -25.09
CA SER A 158 -19.58 16.80 -26.06
C SER A 158 -19.40 15.28 -26.18
N LEU A 159 -18.26 14.76 -25.73
CA LEU A 159 -17.92 13.33 -25.76
C LEU A 159 -18.06 12.65 -24.39
N GLU A 160 -18.21 13.41 -23.31
CA GLU A 160 -18.38 12.89 -21.96
C GLU A 160 -19.62 11.98 -21.87
N GLY A 161 -19.46 10.80 -21.26
CA GLY A 161 -20.55 9.84 -21.08
C GLY A 161 -20.84 8.94 -22.29
N LEU A 162 -20.25 9.19 -23.46
CA LEU A 162 -20.37 8.28 -24.61
C LEU A 162 -19.68 6.93 -24.34
N ALA A 163 -20.19 5.87 -24.94
CA ALA A 163 -19.57 4.55 -24.90
C ALA A 163 -18.26 4.56 -25.71
N ARG A 164 -17.17 4.11 -25.10
CA ARG A 164 -15.82 4.10 -25.67
C ARG A 164 -15.40 2.71 -26.14
N ASN A 165 -15.56 1.72 -25.27
CA ASN A 165 -15.07 0.38 -25.50
C ASN A 165 -16.00 -0.65 -24.86
N VAL A 166 -15.93 -1.84 -25.44
CA VAL A 166 -16.55 -3.04 -24.89
C VAL A 166 -15.57 -3.70 -23.92
N GLY A 167 -16.05 -4.09 -22.75
CA GLY A 167 -15.35 -4.92 -21.79
C GLY A 167 -16.26 -6.01 -21.25
N ARG A 168 -15.70 -6.96 -20.49
CA ARG A 168 -16.49 -8.00 -19.80
C ARG A 168 -16.79 -7.55 -18.38
N HIS A 169 -18.01 -7.80 -17.89
CA HIS A 169 -18.37 -7.51 -16.50
C HIS A 169 -17.48 -8.34 -15.56
N ALA A 170 -16.86 -7.67 -14.59
CA ALA A 170 -15.91 -8.27 -13.66
C ALA A 170 -16.51 -9.40 -12.80
N GLY A 171 -17.84 -9.52 -12.75
CA GLY A 171 -18.52 -10.62 -12.06
C GLY A 171 -19.75 -11.19 -12.76
N GLY A 172 -20.28 -10.55 -13.80
CA GLY A 172 -21.65 -10.79 -14.24
C GLY A 172 -21.71 -12.02 -15.14
N VAL A 173 -22.49 -13.02 -14.74
CA VAL A 173 -22.76 -14.23 -15.51
C VAL A 173 -24.27 -14.40 -15.60
N VAL A 174 -24.75 -14.73 -16.80
CA VAL A 174 -26.17 -15.03 -17.04
C VAL A 174 -26.34 -16.51 -17.34
N ILE A 175 -27.42 -17.09 -16.83
CA ILE A 175 -27.81 -18.47 -17.13
C ILE A 175 -29.24 -18.44 -17.65
N ALA A 176 -29.40 -18.71 -18.96
CA ALA A 176 -30.70 -18.73 -19.62
C ALA A 176 -31.33 -20.13 -19.60
N PRO A 177 -32.68 -20.23 -19.63
CA PRO A 177 -33.36 -21.53 -19.70
C PRO A 177 -33.24 -22.20 -21.08
N SER A 178 -33.09 -21.41 -22.16
CA SER A 178 -32.80 -21.85 -23.53
C SER A 178 -31.56 -21.13 -24.08
N ALA A 179 -31.32 -21.18 -25.40
CA ALA A 179 -30.17 -20.54 -26.01
C ALA A 179 -30.19 -19.03 -25.76
N LEU A 180 -29.05 -18.43 -25.41
CA LEU A 180 -28.96 -16.99 -25.13
C LEU A 180 -29.40 -16.13 -26.31
N THR A 181 -29.20 -16.62 -27.53
CA THR A 181 -29.63 -15.96 -28.77
C THR A 181 -31.14 -15.79 -28.88
N ASP A 182 -31.94 -16.53 -28.11
CA ASP A 182 -33.39 -16.36 -28.02
C ASP A 182 -33.77 -15.06 -27.28
N TYR A 183 -32.85 -14.52 -26.46
CA TYR A 183 -33.09 -13.39 -25.56
C TYR A 183 -32.21 -12.18 -25.85
N THR A 184 -30.93 -12.39 -26.13
CA THR A 184 -29.93 -11.33 -26.36
C THR A 184 -28.97 -11.72 -27.48
N PRO A 185 -28.56 -10.79 -28.35
CA PRO A 185 -27.41 -11.03 -29.21
C PRO A 185 -26.14 -11.15 -28.37
N LEU A 186 -25.14 -11.83 -28.92
CA LEU A 186 -23.84 -12.06 -28.28
C LEU A 186 -22.74 -11.24 -28.98
N TYR A 187 -21.74 -10.84 -28.21
CA TYR A 187 -20.47 -10.29 -28.68
C TYR A 187 -19.37 -11.31 -28.39
N CYS A 188 -18.47 -11.54 -29.36
CA CYS A 188 -17.34 -12.43 -29.20
C CYS A 188 -16.07 -11.75 -29.73
N GLU A 189 -14.93 -12.14 -29.17
CA GLU A 189 -13.63 -11.69 -29.67
C GLU A 189 -13.30 -12.37 -31.03
N PRO A 190 -12.39 -11.79 -31.83
CA PRO A 190 -11.90 -12.42 -33.05
C PRO A 190 -11.36 -13.83 -32.76
N GLY A 191 -12.00 -14.86 -33.32
CA GLY A 191 -11.73 -16.27 -33.01
C GLY A 191 -12.85 -16.99 -32.24
N GLY A 192 -13.93 -16.28 -31.88
CA GLY A 192 -15.16 -16.87 -31.33
C GLY A 192 -15.10 -17.23 -29.84
N GLY A 193 -13.97 -16.99 -29.18
CA GLY A 193 -13.82 -17.17 -27.73
C GLY A 193 -14.45 -16.03 -26.93
N GLY A 194 -14.80 -16.32 -25.68
CA GLY A 194 -15.21 -15.30 -24.71
C GLY A 194 -16.53 -14.60 -25.02
N ALA A 195 -17.57 -15.38 -25.35
CA ALA A 195 -18.90 -14.85 -25.63
C ALA A 195 -19.47 -14.07 -24.43
N VAL A 196 -19.94 -12.86 -24.70
CA VAL A 196 -20.64 -12.00 -23.74
C VAL A 196 -21.98 -11.53 -24.31
N THR A 197 -22.92 -11.16 -23.46
CA THR A 197 -24.20 -10.54 -23.89
C THR A 197 -23.93 -9.21 -24.60
N GLN A 198 -24.84 -8.70 -25.42
CA GLN A 198 -24.75 -7.30 -25.89
C GLN A 198 -25.55 -6.33 -25.01
N PHE A 199 -26.53 -6.84 -24.27
CA PHE A 199 -27.22 -6.07 -23.23
C PHE A 199 -26.38 -6.01 -21.97
N ASP A 200 -26.34 -4.83 -21.35
CA ASP A 200 -25.63 -4.61 -20.11
C ASP A 200 -26.38 -5.22 -18.92
N LYS A 201 -25.88 -4.96 -17.70
CA LYS A 201 -26.45 -5.53 -16.47
C LYS A 201 -27.95 -5.22 -16.33
N ASP A 202 -28.34 -3.97 -16.54
CA ASP A 202 -29.70 -3.53 -16.22
C ASP A 202 -30.67 -4.01 -17.32
N ASP A 203 -30.23 -3.98 -18.57
CA ASP A 203 -31.00 -4.46 -19.71
C ASP A 203 -31.22 -6.00 -19.67
N VAL A 204 -30.20 -6.78 -19.27
CA VAL A 204 -30.32 -8.25 -19.10
C VAL A 204 -31.33 -8.61 -18.01
N GLU A 205 -31.34 -7.87 -16.90
CA GLU A 205 -32.33 -8.08 -15.82
C GLU A 205 -33.73 -7.66 -16.28
N ALA A 206 -33.86 -6.56 -17.04
CA ALA A 206 -35.13 -6.06 -17.55
C ALA A 206 -35.81 -7.04 -18.52
N ILE A 207 -35.05 -7.80 -19.31
CA ILE A 207 -35.60 -8.87 -20.18
C ILE A 207 -35.89 -10.18 -19.42
N GLY A 208 -35.67 -10.20 -18.10
CA GLY A 208 -36.07 -11.30 -17.21
C GLY A 208 -35.06 -12.45 -17.11
N LEU A 209 -33.82 -12.27 -17.56
CA LEU A 209 -32.77 -13.26 -17.34
C LEU A 209 -32.20 -13.14 -15.92
N VAL A 210 -31.93 -14.29 -15.31
CA VAL A 210 -31.31 -14.35 -13.98
C VAL A 210 -29.83 -14.09 -14.11
N LYS A 211 -29.38 -13.02 -13.45
CA LYS A 211 -27.98 -12.67 -13.30
C LYS A 211 -27.40 -13.29 -12.04
N PHE A 212 -26.14 -13.70 -12.12
CA PHE A 212 -25.30 -14.07 -10.99
C PHE A 212 -24.02 -13.23 -11.03
N ASP A 213 -23.56 -12.78 -9.87
CA ASP A 213 -22.32 -12.02 -9.73
C ASP A 213 -21.25 -12.91 -9.09
N PHE A 214 -20.34 -13.42 -9.91
CA PHE A 214 -19.17 -14.21 -9.51
C PHE A 214 -17.99 -13.26 -9.36
N LEU A 215 -17.77 -12.70 -8.18
CA LEU A 215 -16.67 -11.76 -7.97
C LEU A 215 -15.38 -12.47 -7.61
N GLY A 216 -14.29 -12.04 -8.20
CA GLY A 216 -12.95 -12.44 -7.78
C GLY A 216 -12.49 -11.60 -6.59
N LEU A 217 -12.56 -12.14 -5.38
CA LEU A 217 -12.08 -11.49 -4.17
C LEU A 217 -10.63 -11.90 -3.88
N ARG A 218 -9.71 -10.95 -4.04
CA ARG A 218 -8.27 -11.15 -3.78
C ARG A 218 -7.97 -11.71 -2.40
N THR A 219 -8.71 -11.25 -1.38
CA THR A 219 -8.53 -11.69 0.00
C THR A 219 -8.71 -13.19 0.17
N LEU A 220 -9.65 -13.81 -0.56
CA LEU A 220 -9.83 -15.27 -0.50
C LEU A 220 -8.62 -16.02 -1.07
N THR A 221 -8.00 -15.47 -2.13
CA THR A 221 -6.73 -16.00 -2.66
C THR A 221 -5.61 -15.87 -1.62
N ILE A 222 -5.52 -14.75 -0.91
CA ILE A 222 -4.51 -14.52 0.14
C ILE A 222 -4.70 -15.54 1.28
N VAL A 223 -5.94 -15.70 1.76
CA VAL A 223 -6.27 -16.65 2.83
C VAL A 223 -5.94 -18.08 2.42
N ASP A 224 -6.31 -18.51 1.20
CA ASP A 224 -6.00 -19.85 0.70
C ASP A 224 -4.49 -20.10 0.54
N ARG A 225 -3.75 -19.15 -0.04
CA ARG A 225 -2.28 -19.26 -0.16
C ARG A 225 -1.62 -19.33 1.22
N ALA A 226 -2.07 -18.54 2.19
CA ALA A 226 -1.57 -18.58 3.55
C ALA A 226 -1.87 -19.94 4.21
N LEU A 227 -3.10 -20.43 4.11
CA LEU A 227 -3.52 -21.73 4.64
C LEU A 227 -2.76 -22.90 4.02
N ARG A 228 -2.53 -22.90 2.70
CA ARG A 228 -1.74 -23.94 2.02
C ARG A 228 -0.31 -23.98 2.56
N THR A 229 0.31 -22.82 2.77
CA THR A 229 1.66 -22.73 3.35
C THR A 229 1.69 -23.22 4.79
N VAL A 230 0.73 -22.79 5.62
CA VAL A 230 0.64 -23.19 7.04
C VAL A 230 0.33 -24.68 7.17
N ASN A 231 -0.64 -25.20 6.40
CA ASN A 231 -1.06 -26.60 6.47
C ASN A 231 0.02 -27.55 5.95
N ARG A 232 0.79 -27.18 4.92
CA ARG A 232 1.96 -27.95 4.48
C ARG A 232 2.98 -28.11 5.60
N ARG A 233 3.22 -27.03 6.36
CA ARG A 233 4.14 -27.08 7.49
C ARG A 233 3.60 -27.91 8.65
N ARG A 234 2.32 -27.73 8.99
CA ARG A 234 1.64 -28.53 10.02
C ARG A 234 1.67 -30.02 9.69
N GLU A 235 1.45 -30.39 8.43
CA GLU A 235 1.56 -31.76 7.95
C GLU A 235 2.97 -32.33 8.18
N GLN A 236 4.03 -31.56 7.90
CA GLN A 236 5.41 -31.96 8.18
C GLN A 236 5.68 -32.13 9.69
N GLN A 237 4.92 -31.44 10.55
CA GLN A 237 5.00 -31.52 12.00
C GLN A 237 4.03 -32.55 12.61
N GLY A 238 3.18 -33.21 11.79
CA GLY A 238 2.18 -34.15 12.24
C GLY A 238 0.95 -33.52 12.90
N GLU A 239 0.71 -32.23 12.69
CA GLU A 239 -0.44 -31.48 13.23
C GLU A 239 -1.63 -31.50 12.25
N PRO A 240 -2.88 -31.43 12.76
CA PRO A 240 -4.05 -31.34 11.91
C PRO A 240 -4.10 -30.02 11.12
N PRO A 241 -4.67 -30.02 9.90
CA PRO A 241 -4.82 -28.82 9.10
C PRO A 241 -5.78 -27.84 9.77
N ILE A 242 -5.54 -26.55 9.54
CA ILE A 242 -6.43 -25.48 10.01
C ILE A 242 -7.65 -25.42 9.11
N ASP A 243 -8.82 -25.46 9.74
CA ASP A 243 -10.08 -25.09 9.12
C ASP A 243 -10.42 -23.63 9.48
N ILE A 244 -10.40 -22.75 8.48
CA ILE A 244 -10.64 -21.32 8.63
C ILE A 244 -12.12 -21.01 8.97
N ALA A 245 -13.05 -21.89 8.61
CA ALA A 245 -14.48 -21.71 8.90
C ALA A 245 -14.82 -22.03 10.36
N ALA A 246 -14.01 -22.87 11.01
CA ALA A 246 -14.21 -23.32 12.39
C ALA A 246 -13.48 -22.47 13.45
N LEU A 247 -12.91 -21.32 13.08
CA LEU A 247 -12.16 -20.48 14.01
C LEU A 247 -13.05 -19.91 15.13
N PRO A 248 -12.57 -19.87 16.39
CA PRO A 248 -13.27 -19.17 17.45
C PRO A 248 -13.25 -17.67 17.17
N MET A 249 -14.33 -16.94 17.47
CA MET A 249 -14.46 -15.49 17.20
C MET A 249 -14.00 -14.61 18.39
N GLU A 250 -13.40 -15.21 19.42
CA GLU A 250 -13.03 -14.58 20.70
C GLU A 250 -11.51 -14.59 20.94
N ASP A 251 -10.72 -14.81 19.88
CA ASP A 251 -9.26 -14.93 19.98
C ASP A 251 -8.61 -13.61 20.40
N ARG A 252 -7.99 -13.59 21.58
CA ARG A 252 -7.41 -12.37 22.17
C ARG A 252 -6.28 -11.80 21.33
N GLU A 253 -5.41 -12.65 20.78
CA GLU A 253 -4.25 -12.20 20.01
C GLU A 253 -4.66 -11.48 18.73
N ALA A 254 -5.71 -11.96 18.05
CA ALA A 254 -6.29 -11.27 16.90
C ALA A 254 -6.83 -9.87 17.28
N TYR A 255 -7.56 -9.74 18.39
CA TYR A 255 -8.06 -8.43 18.85
C TYR A 255 -6.95 -7.52 19.37
N ASP A 256 -5.93 -8.05 20.01
CA ASP A 256 -4.80 -7.25 20.49
C ASP A 256 -3.98 -6.70 19.32
N LEU A 257 -3.83 -7.45 18.22
CA LEU A 257 -3.27 -6.96 16.97
C LEU A 257 -4.10 -5.80 16.38
N LEU A 258 -5.43 -5.93 16.40
CA LEU A 258 -6.34 -4.87 15.94
C LEU A 258 -6.24 -3.63 16.82
N LYS A 259 -6.27 -3.76 18.15
CA LYS A 259 -6.13 -2.66 19.13
C LYS A 259 -4.78 -1.96 19.00
N ALA A 260 -3.72 -2.71 18.69
CA ALA A 260 -2.39 -2.17 18.38
C ALA A 260 -2.32 -1.45 17.01
N CYS A 261 -3.43 -1.37 16.27
CA CYS A 261 -3.53 -0.72 14.95
C CYS A 261 -2.61 -1.30 13.88
N LYS A 262 -2.16 -2.55 14.06
CA LYS A 262 -1.34 -3.31 13.11
C LYS A 262 -2.20 -3.93 12.00
N THR A 263 -3.10 -3.14 11.41
CA THR A 263 -4.14 -3.61 10.49
C THR A 263 -3.79 -3.45 9.00
N THR A 264 -2.55 -3.11 8.68
CA THR A 264 -2.08 -3.13 7.27
C THR A 264 -2.28 -4.54 6.70
N ALA A 265 -2.84 -4.64 5.48
CA ALA A 265 -3.25 -5.89 4.84
C ALA A 265 -4.37 -6.70 5.53
N VAL A 266 -4.99 -6.19 6.60
CA VAL A 266 -6.21 -6.77 7.19
C VAL A 266 -7.41 -6.25 6.40
N PHE A 267 -8.20 -7.16 5.84
CA PHE A 267 -9.25 -6.82 4.88
C PHE A 267 -10.22 -5.75 5.41
N GLN A 268 -10.53 -4.75 4.57
CA GLN A 268 -11.34 -3.55 4.88
C GLN A 268 -10.80 -2.61 5.97
N LEU A 269 -9.81 -3.03 6.76
CA LEU A 269 -9.35 -2.31 7.96
C LEU A 269 -8.00 -1.59 7.77
N GLU A 270 -7.57 -1.40 6.52
CA GLU A 270 -6.21 -0.93 6.19
C GLU A 270 -6.04 0.59 6.20
N SER A 271 -7.12 1.34 5.92
CA SER A 271 -7.02 2.77 5.67
C SER A 271 -6.63 3.56 6.93
N ARG A 272 -5.92 4.68 6.75
CA ARG A 272 -5.46 5.53 7.85
C ARG A 272 -6.61 5.93 8.79
N GLY A 273 -7.69 6.49 8.28
CA GLY A 273 -8.83 6.88 9.13
C GLY A 273 -9.54 5.69 9.79
N MET A 274 -9.48 4.49 9.20
CA MET A 274 -10.02 3.29 9.83
C MET A 274 -9.14 2.85 11.01
N LYS A 275 -7.81 2.93 10.88
CA LYS A 275 -6.89 2.70 12.01
C LYS A 275 -7.20 3.64 13.17
N ASP A 276 -7.57 4.88 12.88
CA ASP A 276 -7.92 5.89 13.90
C ASP A 276 -9.18 5.52 14.62
N LEU A 277 -10.16 5.08 13.84
CA LEU A 277 -11.42 4.61 14.38
C LEU A 277 -11.19 3.38 15.27
N ILE A 278 -10.36 2.43 14.85
CA ILE A 278 -9.99 1.25 15.64
C ILE A 278 -9.29 1.65 16.93
N LYS A 279 -8.33 2.60 16.89
CA LYS A 279 -7.62 3.10 18.08
C LYS A 279 -8.58 3.70 19.11
N ARG A 280 -9.62 4.40 18.65
CA ARG A 280 -10.61 5.05 19.52
C ARG A 280 -11.66 4.06 20.03
N LEU A 281 -12.09 3.14 19.17
CA LEU A 281 -13.11 2.14 19.48
C LEU A 281 -12.58 1.01 20.36
N CYS A 282 -11.31 0.62 20.19
CA CYS A 282 -10.67 -0.54 20.84
C CYS A 282 -11.56 -1.80 20.73
N PRO A 283 -11.71 -2.41 19.54
CA PRO A 283 -12.61 -3.55 19.35
C PRO A 283 -12.17 -4.73 20.20
N ASP A 284 -13.10 -5.31 20.97
CA ASP A 284 -12.87 -6.41 21.90
C ASP A 284 -13.79 -7.62 21.67
N GLY A 285 -14.68 -7.54 20.67
CA GLY A 285 -15.48 -8.67 20.21
C GLY A 285 -15.88 -8.56 18.74
N PHE A 286 -16.53 -9.61 18.24
CA PHE A 286 -16.86 -9.72 16.82
C PHE A 286 -17.89 -8.68 16.37
N GLU A 287 -18.89 -8.36 17.21
CA GLU A 287 -19.90 -7.35 16.89
C GLU A 287 -19.28 -5.95 16.67
N ASP A 288 -18.17 -5.62 17.34
CA ASP A 288 -17.46 -4.36 17.07
C ASP A 288 -16.83 -4.34 15.68
N LEU A 289 -16.31 -5.47 15.20
CA LEU A 289 -15.80 -5.58 13.83
C LEU A 289 -16.94 -5.39 12.82
N VAL A 290 -18.10 -5.99 13.07
CA VAL A 290 -19.31 -5.80 12.26
C VAL A 290 -19.73 -4.32 12.25
N ALA A 291 -19.62 -3.63 13.39
CA ALA A 291 -19.93 -2.21 13.50
C ALA A 291 -18.89 -1.33 12.80
N LEU A 292 -17.59 -1.62 12.92
CA LEU A 292 -16.51 -0.87 12.26
C LEU A 292 -16.71 -0.76 10.75
N VAL A 293 -17.04 -1.88 10.11
CA VAL A 293 -17.31 -1.95 8.66
C VAL A 293 -18.49 -1.06 8.27
N ALA A 294 -19.51 -0.95 9.13
CA ALA A 294 -20.68 -0.11 8.88
C ALA A 294 -20.44 1.38 9.18
N LEU A 295 -19.67 1.69 10.23
CA LEU A 295 -19.46 3.03 10.77
C LEU A 295 -18.49 3.87 9.94
N TYR A 296 -17.46 3.27 9.33
CA TYR A 296 -16.42 4.02 8.61
C TYR A 296 -16.88 4.45 7.20
N ARG A 297 -17.85 5.36 7.15
CA ARG A 297 -18.43 5.94 5.93
C ARG A 297 -18.67 7.44 6.12
N PRO A 298 -18.65 8.26 5.06
CA PRO A 298 -18.78 9.72 5.19
C PRO A 298 -20.03 10.17 5.97
N GLY A 299 -21.15 9.47 5.82
CA GLY A 299 -22.40 9.79 6.51
C GLY A 299 -22.31 9.64 8.04
N PRO A 300 -22.09 8.41 8.57
CA PRO A 300 -21.92 8.19 10.00
C PRO A 300 -20.79 9.01 10.64
N LEU A 301 -19.67 9.23 9.93
CA LEU A 301 -18.54 10.04 10.43
C LEU A 301 -18.92 11.52 10.62
N GLN A 302 -19.77 12.08 9.75
CA GLN A 302 -20.17 13.49 9.81
C GLN A 302 -21.32 13.75 10.79
N SER A 303 -22.08 12.72 11.17
CA SER A 303 -23.28 12.86 11.99
C SER A 303 -23.02 12.85 13.50
N GLY A 304 -21.78 12.60 13.93
CA GLY A 304 -21.41 12.41 15.35
C GLY A 304 -21.77 11.02 15.89
N MET A 305 -22.44 10.18 15.11
CA MET A 305 -22.87 8.83 15.51
C MET A 305 -21.70 7.95 15.97
N VAL A 306 -20.56 8.07 15.28
CA VAL A 306 -19.35 7.31 15.60
C VAL A 306 -18.84 7.66 17.00
N ASP A 307 -18.89 8.94 17.36
CA ASP A 307 -18.42 9.42 18.66
C ASP A 307 -19.36 8.94 19.77
N ASP A 308 -20.68 9.05 19.55
CA ASP A 308 -21.70 8.51 20.47
C ASP A 308 -21.53 7.00 20.70
N PHE A 309 -21.27 6.24 19.64
CA PHE A 309 -21.06 4.79 19.74
C PHE A 309 -19.84 4.48 20.62
N ILE A 310 -18.73 5.17 20.38
CA ILE A 310 -17.47 4.98 21.12
C ILE A 310 -17.64 5.40 22.59
N ASP A 311 -18.27 6.55 22.86
CA ASP A 311 -18.44 7.05 24.23
C ASP A 311 -19.38 6.20 25.06
N ARG A 312 -20.44 5.66 24.44
CA ARG A 312 -21.34 4.70 25.10
C ARG A 312 -20.65 3.37 25.37
N LYS A 313 -19.86 2.86 24.42
CA LYS A 313 -19.07 1.63 24.60
C LYS A 313 -18.13 1.74 25.80
N HIS A 314 -17.40 2.87 25.91
CA HIS A 314 -16.44 3.10 26.99
C HIS A 314 -17.09 3.57 28.31
N GLY A 315 -18.41 3.65 28.39
CA GLY A 315 -19.13 4.12 29.58
C GLY A 315 -18.92 5.61 29.90
N ARG A 316 -18.46 6.41 28.93
CA ARG A 316 -18.33 7.88 29.05
C ARG A 316 -19.67 8.59 28.85
N ALA A 317 -20.60 7.95 28.15
CA ALA A 317 -21.98 8.37 27.98
C ALA A 317 -22.95 7.25 28.40
N GLN A 318 -24.09 7.62 28.96
CA GLN A 318 -25.12 6.65 29.37
C GLN A 318 -25.85 6.09 28.14
N VAL A 319 -25.92 4.76 28.03
CA VAL A 319 -26.76 4.09 27.05
C VAL A 319 -28.22 4.31 27.44
N THR A 320 -28.96 5.01 26.58
CA THR A 320 -30.38 5.32 26.80
C THR A 320 -31.20 4.69 25.69
N TYR A 321 -32.25 3.96 26.08
CA TYR A 321 -33.23 3.39 25.16
C TYR A 321 -34.53 4.19 25.28
N LEU A 322 -35.12 4.57 24.15
CA LEU A 322 -36.36 5.35 24.12
C LEU A 322 -37.59 4.55 24.57
N HIS A 323 -37.50 3.22 24.51
CA HIS A 323 -38.52 2.29 24.97
C HIS A 323 -37.85 1.00 25.44
N PRO A 324 -38.34 0.32 26.49
CA PRO A 324 -37.77 -0.94 26.99
C PRO A 324 -37.63 -2.02 25.92
N ASP A 325 -38.64 -2.15 25.04
CA ASP A 325 -38.63 -3.16 23.96
C ASP A 325 -37.55 -2.93 22.89
N LEU A 326 -36.89 -1.76 22.89
CA LEU A 326 -35.77 -1.48 21.99
C LEU A 326 -34.44 -2.02 22.52
N GLU A 327 -34.35 -2.33 23.81
CA GLU A 327 -33.10 -2.80 24.42
C GLU A 327 -32.57 -4.07 23.74
N PRO A 328 -33.34 -5.14 23.50
CA PRO A 328 -32.82 -6.35 22.84
C PRO A 328 -32.27 -6.09 21.43
N ILE A 329 -32.88 -5.16 20.68
CA ILE A 329 -32.52 -4.84 19.28
C ILE A 329 -31.26 -3.97 19.22
N LEU A 330 -31.15 -3.00 20.13
CA LEU A 330 -30.10 -1.98 20.11
C LEU A 330 -28.97 -2.25 21.10
N ARG A 331 -29.06 -3.28 21.94
CA ARG A 331 -27.99 -3.68 22.86
C ARG A 331 -26.65 -3.95 22.15
N PRO A 332 -26.58 -4.68 21.02
CA PRO A 332 -25.31 -4.93 20.32
C PRO A 332 -24.64 -3.65 19.80
N THR A 333 -25.41 -2.56 19.64
CA THR A 333 -24.94 -1.27 19.11
C THR A 333 -25.03 -0.15 20.14
N TYR A 334 -25.07 -0.48 21.44
CA TYR A 334 -25.08 0.49 22.54
C TYR A 334 -26.19 1.56 22.40
N GLY A 335 -27.38 1.17 21.95
CA GLY A 335 -28.52 2.08 21.80
C GLY A 335 -28.49 2.94 20.53
N VAL A 336 -27.56 2.69 19.60
CA VAL A 336 -27.45 3.43 18.32
C VAL A 336 -28.09 2.62 17.20
N ILE A 337 -28.94 3.24 16.37
CA ILE A 337 -29.52 2.61 15.18
C ILE A 337 -28.48 2.63 14.05
N LEU A 338 -27.88 1.49 13.76
CA LEU A 338 -26.80 1.34 12.77
C LEU A 338 -27.23 0.52 11.55
N TYR A 339 -28.04 -0.52 11.77
CA TYR A 339 -28.39 -1.49 10.73
C TYR A 339 -29.80 -1.32 10.18
N GLN A 340 -29.98 -1.72 8.92
CA GLN A 340 -31.29 -1.79 8.26
C GLN A 340 -32.22 -2.80 8.94
N GLU A 341 -31.65 -3.91 9.40
CA GLU A 341 -32.33 -4.99 10.10
C GLU A 341 -32.85 -4.51 11.47
N GLN A 342 -32.12 -3.62 12.15
CA GLN A 342 -32.61 -2.98 13.37
C GLN A 342 -33.84 -2.12 13.10
N VAL A 343 -33.85 -1.33 12.01
CA VAL A 343 -35.05 -0.55 11.61
C VAL A 343 -36.24 -1.48 11.36
N MET A 344 -36.01 -2.63 10.72
CA MET A 344 -37.07 -3.61 10.48
C MET A 344 -37.61 -4.23 11.78
N GLN A 345 -36.73 -4.60 12.70
CA GLN A 345 -37.10 -5.16 14.00
C GLN A 345 -37.82 -4.12 14.87
N ILE A 346 -37.41 -2.85 14.84
CA ILE A 346 -38.08 -1.76 15.56
C ILE A 346 -39.53 -1.62 15.07
N ALA A 347 -39.74 -1.61 13.76
CA ALA A 347 -41.09 -1.54 13.19
C ALA A 347 -41.95 -2.77 13.53
N GLN A 348 -41.36 -3.96 13.55
CA GLN A 348 -42.04 -5.19 13.95
C GLN A 348 -42.48 -5.15 15.41
N VAL A 349 -41.56 -4.81 16.32
CA VAL A 349 -41.79 -4.90 17.77
C VAL A 349 -42.67 -3.76 18.27
N LEU A 350 -42.43 -2.52 17.83
CA LEU A 350 -43.19 -1.37 18.31
C LEU A 350 -44.52 -1.17 17.59
N ALA A 351 -44.57 -1.41 16.28
CA ALA A 351 -45.75 -1.08 15.47
C ALA A 351 -46.48 -2.31 14.91
N GLY A 352 -46.06 -3.52 15.25
CA GLY A 352 -46.71 -4.76 14.80
C GLY A 352 -46.59 -5.04 13.30
N TYR A 353 -45.59 -4.44 12.63
CA TYR A 353 -45.35 -4.72 11.20
C TYR A 353 -45.02 -6.20 10.99
N SER A 354 -45.43 -6.76 9.85
CA SER A 354 -44.78 -7.95 9.32
C SER A 354 -43.35 -7.61 8.91
N LEU A 355 -42.45 -8.60 8.95
CA LEU A 355 -41.06 -8.39 8.51
C LEU A 355 -40.98 -8.01 7.01
N GLY A 356 -41.92 -8.50 6.20
CA GLY A 356 -42.08 -8.10 4.79
C GLY A 356 -42.49 -6.63 4.65
N GLY A 357 -43.49 -6.19 5.41
CA GLY A 357 -43.91 -4.79 5.49
C GLY A 357 -42.80 -3.87 6.01
N ALA A 358 -41.99 -4.36 6.95
CA ALA A 358 -40.86 -3.61 7.50
C ALA A 358 -39.73 -3.38 6.47
N ASP A 359 -39.47 -4.34 5.56
CA ASP A 359 -38.56 -4.09 4.42
C ASP A 359 -39.13 -3.04 3.45
N LEU A 360 -40.46 -3.02 3.24
CA LEU A 360 -41.10 -1.97 2.43
C LEU A 360 -40.93 -0.59 3.05
N LEU A 361 -41.09 -0.47 4.38
CA LEU A 361 -40.82 0.75 5.15
C LEU A 361 -39.38 1.23 4.94
N ARG A 362 -38.40 0.34 5.17
CA ARG A 362 -36.98 0.65 4.96
C ARG A 362 -36.69 1.12 3.53
N ARG A 363 -37.30 0.50 2.51
CA ARG A 363 -37.16 0.94 1.10
C ARG A 363 -37.75 2.33 0.87
N ALA A 364 -38.91 2.62 1.45
CA ALA A 364 -39.54 3.93 1.37
C ALA A 364 -38.63 5.02 1.94
N MET A 365 -38.03 4.74 3.11
CA MET A 365 -37.05 5.63 3.76
C MET A 365 -35.81 5.86 2.87
N GLY A 366 -35.28 4.80 2.25
CA GLY A 366 -34.13 4.91 1.35
C GLY A 366 -34.42 5.73 0.08
N LYS A 367 -35.64 5.64 -0.48
CA LYS A 367 -36.04 6.39 -1.69
C LYS A 367 -36.47 7.83 -1.40
N LYS A 368 -36.67 8.20 -0.12
CA LYS A 368 -37.07 9.55 0.32
C LYS A 368 -38.29 10.13 -0.41
N LYS A 369 -39.27 9.27 -0.74
CA LYS A 369 -40.53 9.73 -1.36
C LYS A 369 -41.46 10.28 -0.28
N ALA A 370 -41.61 11.60 -0.23
CA ALA A 370 -42.39 12.29 0.82
C ALA A 370 -43.81 11.72 1.02
N ALA A 371 -44.54 11.44 -0.07
CA ALA A 371 -45.89 10.91 0.01
C ALA A 371 -45.97 9.49 0.60
N GLU A 372 -45.02 8.61 0.25
CA GLU A 372 -44.99 7.25 0.80
C GLU A 372 -44.54 7.26 2.26
N MET A 373 -43.59 8.13 2.62
CA MET A 373 -43.12 8.29 4.00
C MET A 373 -44.23 8.76 4.95
N ALA A 374 -45.07 9.70 4.51
CA ALA A 374 -46.23 10.14 5.29
C ALA A 374 -47.19 8.97 5.56
N ARG A 375 -47.53 8.18 4.53
CA ARG A 375 -48.39 7.00 4.69
C ARG A 375 -47.81 5.98 5.66
N GLN A 376 -46.51 5.72 5.55
CA GLN A 376 -45.82 4.79 6.43
C GLN A 376 -45.73 5.29 7.89
N ARG A 377 -45.62 6.61 8.09
CA ARG A 377 -45.64 7.22 9.42
C ARG A 377 -46.98 6.97 10.12
N ASP A 378 -48.09 7.18 9.42
CA ASP A 378 -49.42 6.98 9.98
C ASP A 378 -49.61 5.51 10.42
N VAL A 379 -49.24 4.56 9.57
CA VAL A 379 -49.30 3.12 9.88
C VAL A 379 -48.43 2.77 11.09
N PHE A 380 -47.22 3.34 11.20
CA PHE A 380 -46.34 3.13 12.34
C PHE A 380 -46.94 3.68 13.64
N LEU A 381 -47.52 4.88 13.63
CA LEU A 381 -48.12 5.49 14.82
C LEU A 381 -49.39 4.77 15.28
N GLU A 382 -50.24 4.34 14.34
CA GLU A 382 -51.41 3.53 14.67
C GLU A 382 -51.02 2.19 15.29
N GLY A 383 -50.02 1.52 14.70
CA GLY A 383 -49.47 0.28 15.24
C GLY A 383 -48.84 0.47 16.62
N ALA A 384 -48.06 1.53 16.82
CA ALA A 384 -47.42 1.86 18.09
C ALA A 384 -48.44 2.15 19.19
N ARG A 385 -49.51 2.89 18.86
CA ARG A 385 -50.63 3.15 19.79
C ARG A 385 -51.33 1.86 20.19
N ALA A 386 -51.53 0.92 19.25
CA ALA A 386 -52.13 -0.38 19.53
C ALA A 386 -51.28 -1.26 20.47
N HIS A 387 -49.95 -1.07 20.46
CA HIS A 387 -49.01 -1.78 21.33
C HIS A 387 -48.67 -1.03 22.64
N GLY A 388 -49.37 0.08 22.93
CA GLY A 388 -49.23 0.81 24.19
C GLY A 388 -48.02 1.75 24.27
N VAL A 389 -47.40 2.08 23.13
CA VAL A 389 -46.30 3.07 23.07
C VAL A 389 -46.87 4.48 23.06
N GLU A 390 -46.30 5.39 23.86
CA GLU A 390 -46.71 6.79 23.88
C GLU A 390 -46.48 7.46 22.52
N GLU A 391 -47.47 8.22 22.03
CA GLU A 391 -47.43 8.85 20.70
C GLU A 391 -46.25 9.81 20.51
N ALA A 392 -45.83 10.51 21.58
CA ALA A 392 -44.64 11.37 21.54
C ALA A 392 -43.35 10.56 21.33
N ALA A 393 -43.22 9.45 22.05
CA ALA A 393 -42.08 8.54 21.90
C ALA A 393 -42.08 7.87 20.52
N ALA A 394 -43.24 7.39 20.05
CA ALA A 394 -43.39 6.77 18.73
C ALA A 394 -43.01 7.72 17.59
N ASN A 395 -43.46 8.98 17.65
CA ASN A 395 -43.06 10.00 16.68
C ASN A 395 -41.56 10.25 16.69
N HIS A 396 -40.96 10.40 17.89
CA HIS A 396 -39.53 10.64 18.01
C HIS A 396 -38.70 9.46 17.48
N ILE A 397 -39.12 8.23 17.76
CA ILE A 397 -38.48 7.02 17.24
C ILE A 397 -38.57 6.98 15.71
N PHE A 398 -39.73 7.30 15.12
CA PHE A 398 -39.88 7.34 13.67
C PHE A 398 -38.97 8.39 13.01
N ASP A 399 -38.89 9.60 13.60
CA ASP A 399 -38.00 10.66 13.09
C ASP A 399 -36.52 10.24 13.14
N LEU A 400 -36.12 9.53 14.21
CA LEU A 400 -34.78 8.96 14.29
C LEU A 400 -34.55 7.89 13.22
N MET A 401 -35.50 6.96 13.04
CA MET A 401 -35.39 5.94 11.99
C MET A 401 -35.25 6.58 10.60
N GLU A 402 -36.06 7.60 10.27
CA GLU A 402 -35.98 8.31 9.00
C GLU A 402 -34.61 8.99 8.80
N LYS A 403 -34.11 9.68 9.84
CA LYS A 403 -32.79 10.30 9.83
C LYS A 403 -31.68 9.28 9.60
N PHE A 404 -31.76 8.11 10.24
CA PHE A 404 -30.73 7.09 10.17
C PHE A 404 -30.85 6.15 8.97
N ALA A 405 -32.03 5.98 8.40
CA ALA A 405 -32.24 5.14 7.21
C ALA A 405 -31.45 5.63 5.98
N GLY A 406 -31.10 6.92 5.93
CA GLY A 406 -30.17 7.46 4.94
C GLY A 406 -28.74 6.91 5.04
N TYR A 407 -28.36 6.34 6.19
CA TYR A 407 -27.01 5.85 6.50
C TYR A 407 -26.99 4.37 6.94
N GLY A 408 -28.16 3.78 7.23
CA GLY A 408 -28.29 2.43 7.74
C GLY A 408 -27.66 1.38 6.81
N PHE A 409 -26.87 0.49 7.40
CA PHE A 409 -26.11 -0.52 6.66
C PHE A 409 -26.78 -1.89 6.71
N ASN A 410 -26.56 -2.75 5.71
CA ASN A 410 -27.08 -4.12 5.74
C ASN A 410 -26.20 -4.99 6.64
N ARG A 411 -26.76 -5.47 7.75
CA ARG A 411 -26.05 -6.28 8.74
C ARG A 411 -25.51 -7.58 8.14
N SER A 412 -26.31 -8.28 7.33
CA SER A 412 -25.89 -9.55 6.69
C SER A 412 -24.59 -9.40 5.88
N HIS A 413 -24.48 -8.35 5.07
CA HIS A 413 -23.26 -8.03 4.34
C HIS A 413 -22.10 -7.64 5.26
N SER A 414 -22.38 -6.83 6.30
CA SER A 414 -21.37 -6.40 7.28
C SER A 414 -20.79 -7.59 8.05
N VAL A 415 -21.62 -8.53 8.49
CA VAL A 415 -21.21 -9.73 9.24
C VAL A 415 -20.34 -10.64 8.38
N ALA A 416 -20.73 -10.86 7.12
CA ALA A 416 -19.96 -11.69 6.20
C ALA A 416 -18.57 -11.12 5.90
N TYR A 417 -18.47 -9.81 5.70
CA TYR A 417 -17.19 -9.18 5.41
C TYR A 417 -16.33 -9.02 6.67
N ALA A 418 -16.95 -8.77 7.83
CA ALA A 418 -16.26 -8.77 9.12
C ALA A 418 -15.66 -10.14 9.46
N LEU A 419 -16.30 -11.25 9.05
CA LEU A 419 -15.70 -12.58 9.19
C LEU A 419 -14.40 -12.72 8.40
N ILE A 420 -14.36 -12.24 7.15
CA ILE A 420 -13.11 -12.24 6.36
C ILE A 420 -12.06 -11.34 7.03
N SER A 421 -12.44 -10.15 7.50
CA SER A 421 -11.54 -9.27 8.25
C SER A 421 -10.95 -9.97 9.48
N TYR A 422 -11.79 -10.66 10.25
CA TYR A 422 -11.36 -11.44 11.41
C TYR A 422 -10.41 -12.58 11.03
N GLN A 423 -10.73 -13.36 9.99
CA GLN A 423 -9.87 -14.44 9.50
C GLN A 423 -8.49 -13.92 9.07
N THR A 424 -8.44 -12.76 8.38
CA THR A 424 -7.16 -12.14 8.01
C THR A 424 -6.38 -11.63 9.22
N ALA A 425 -7.05 -11.04 10.22
CA ALA A 425 -6.41 -10.60 11.46
C ALA A 425 -5.85 -11.78 12.27
N TRP A 426 -6.62 -12.87 12.36
CA TRP A 426 -6.21 -14.11 13.04
C TRP A 426 -5.00 -14.75 12.37
N LEU A 427 -5.01 -14.90 11.03
CA LEU A 427 -3.86 -15.42 10.28
C LEU A 427 -2.63 -14.54 10.47
N LYS A 428 -2.80 -13.21 10.53
CA LYS A 428 -1.70 -12.28 10.75
C LYS A 428 -1.15 -12.36 12.18
N ALA A 429 -1.99 -12.62 13.18
CA ALA A 429 -1.56 -12.76 14.57
C ALA A 429 -0.80 -14.08 14.80
N HIS A 430 -1.36 -15.20 14.34
CA HIS A 430 -0.84 -16.54 14.62
C HIS A 430 0.20 -17.04 13.61
N TYR A 431 0.08 -16.62 12.34
CA TYR A 431 0.96 -17.05 11.24
C TYR A 431 1.46 -15.86 10.39
N PRO A 432 2.11 -14.86 11.01
CA PRO A 432 2.48 -13.60 10.36
C PRO A 432 3.34 -13.81 9.10
N ALA A 433 4.32 -14.71 9.12
CA ALA A 433 5.18 -14.97 7.96
C ALA A 433 4.41 -15.53 6.76
N ALA A 434 3.55 -16.53 6.98
CA ALA A 434 2.75 -17.14 5.90
C ALA A 434 1.69 -16.18 5.36
N PHE A 435 1.02 -15.43 6.25
CA PHE A 435 0.05 -14.42 5.85
C PHE A 435 0.71 -13.30 5.05
N MET A 436 1.81 -12.71 5.54
CA MET A 436 2.50 -11.62 4.86
C MET A 436 3.15 -12.07 3.55
N ALA A 437 3.70 -13.29 3.46
CA ALA A 437 4.17 -13.84 2.18
C ALA A 437 3.03 -13.96 1.16
N ALA A 438 1.85 -14.43 1.57
CA ALA A 438 0.68 -14.50 0.70
C ALA A 438 0.19 -13.11 0.24
N VAL A 439 0.18 -12.12 1.13
CA VAL A 439 -0.16 -10.72 0.82
C VAL A 439 0.84 -10.12 -0.17
N LEU A 440 2.14 -10.23 0.10
CA LEU A 440 3.21 -9.77 -0.80
C LEU A 440 3.10 -10.41 -2.17
N SER A 441 2.77 -11.70 -2.22
CA SER A 441 2.58 -12.44 -3.46
C SER A 441 1.33 -12.02 -4.23
N SER A 442 0.35 -11.42 -3.57
CA SER A 442 -0.89 -11.01 -4.21
C SER A 442 -0.84 -9.59 -4.77
N ASP A 443 0.07 -8.75 -4.26
CA ASP A 443 0.31 -7.39 -4.76
C ASP A 443 1.71 -7.27 -5.43
N MET A 444 2.32 -8.39 -5.84
CA MET A 444 3.70 -8.44 -6.36
C MET A 444 3.92 -7.58 -7.61
N ASP A 445 2.87 -7.38 -8.41
CA ASP A 445 2.90 -6.53 -9.61
C ASP A 445 3.00 -5.03 -9.28
N ASN A 446 2.66 -4.64 -8.04
CA ASN A 446 2.66 -3.27 -7.59
C ASN A 446 3.80 -3.01 -6.61
N THR A 447 4.93 -2.57 -7.16
CA THR A 447 6.15 -2.30 -6.40
C THR A 447 5.93 -1.34 -5.23
N ASP A 448 5.16 -0.26 -5.41
CA ASP A 448 4.93 0.72 -4.34
C ASP A 448 4.19 0.10 -3.13
N LYS A 449 3.25 -0.82 -3.38
CA LYS A 449 2.58 -1.57 -2.31
C LYS A 449 3.51 -2.57 -1.65
N VAL A 450 4.29 -3.33 -2.45
CA VAL A 450 5.26 -4.30 -1.93
C VAL A 450 6.23 -3.63 -0.96
N VAL A 451 6.74 -2.45 -1.30
CA VAL A 451 7.60 -1.67 -0.41
C VAL A 451 6.89 -1.37 0.91
N GLY A 452 5.65 -0.86 0.88
CA GLY A 452 4.87 -0.61 2.10
C GLY A 452 4.63 -1.86 2.96
N LEU A 453 4.41 -3.02 2.32
CA LEU A 453 4.18 -4.30 2.99
C LEU A 453 5.45 -4.90 3.59
N ILE A 454 6.62 -4.72 2.95
CA ILE A 454 7.91 -5.15 3.50
C ILE A 454 8.23 -4.37 4.79
N GLU A 455 7.86 -3.09 4.85
CA GLU A 455 8.03 -2.30 6.07
C GLU A 455 7.13 -2.78 7.21
N GLU A 456 5.90 -3.18 6.89
CA GLU A 456 5.03 -3.86 7.85
C GLU A 456 5.65 -5.17 8.33
N CYS A 457 6.29 -5.96 7.45
CA CYS A 457 7.01 -7.17 7.83
C CYS A 457 8.11 -6.86 8.86
N ARG A 458 8.92 -5.82 8.63
CA ARG A 458 9.95 -5.37 9.58
C ARG A 458 9.36 -4.95 10.93
N GLN A 459 8.24 -4.23 10.93
CA GLN A 459 7.53 -3.83 12.16
C GLN A 459 6.94 -5.01 12.94
N LEU A 460 6.63 -6.12 12.26
CA LEU A 460 6.20 -7.38 12.86
C LEU A 460 7.39 -8.26 13.31
N GLY A 461 8.64 -7.83 13.09
CA GLY A 461 9.83 -8.62 13.39
C GLY A 461 10.09 -9.76 12.41
N LEU A 462 9.59 -9.66 11.17
CA LEU A 462 9.83 -10.62 10.09
C LEU A 462 11.01 -10.18 9.24
N ASP A 463 11.93 -11.11 8.99
CA ASP A 463 13.10 -10.91 8.15
C ASP A 463 12.76 -11.26 6.69
N VAL A 464 12.87 -10.27 5.79
CA VAL A 464 12.69 -10.48 4.35
C VAL A 464 14.06 -10.72 3.71
N LEU A 465 14.31 -11.96 3.32
CA LEU A 465 15.55 -12.39 2.66
C LEU A 465 15.58 -11.90 1.20
N PRO A 466 16.77 -11.61 0.64
CA PRO A 466 16.92 -11.25 -0.76
C PRO A 466 16.47 -12.37 -1.71
N PRO A 467 16.12 -12.02 -2.96
CA PRO A 467 15.86 -13.04 -3.97
C PRO A 467 17.11 -13.88 -4.21
N ASP A 468 16.93 -15.16 -4.52
CA ASP A 468 18.00 -16.09 -4.92
C ASP A 468 17.43 -17.07 -5.95
N VAL A 469 18.06 -17.18 -7.11
CA VAL A 469 17.62 -18.09 -8.18
C VAL A 469 17.53 -19.56 -7.75
N ASN A 470 18.35 -19.97 -6.78
CA ASN A 470 18.39 -21.35 -6.29
C ASN A 470 17.36 -21.65 -5.20
N VAL A 471 16.83 -20.62 -4.52
CA VAL A 471 15.91 -20.78 -3.37
C VAL A 471 14.53 -20.18 -3.65
N SER A 472 14.47 -18.99 -4.22
CA SER A 472 13.23 -18.26 -4.48
C SER A 472 12.33 -18.98 -5.48
N GLU A 473 11.04 -18.88 -5.27
CA GLU A 473 10.00 -19.26 -6.24
C GLU A 473 9.52 -18.02 -7.01
N TYR A 474 8.52 -18.19 -7.87
CA TYR A 474 7.86 -17.05 -8.53
C TYR A 474 7.20 -16.10 -7.52
N ALA A 475 6.39 -16.66 -6.60
CA ALA A 475 5.76 -15.94 -5.51
C ALA A 475 6.69 -15.85 -4.28
N PHE A 476 6.35 -14.98 -3.32
CA PHE A 476 7.07 -14.90 -2.04
C PHE A 476 6.85 -16.20 -1.25
N GLY A 477 7.95 -16.74 -0.72
CA GLY A 477 7.97 -17.96 0.07
C GLY A 477 8.19 -17.69 1.57
N VAL A 478 8.18 -18.76 2.36
CA VAL A 478 8.46 -18.71 3.80
C VAL A 478 9.58 -19.71 4.12
N ASP A 479 10.54 -19.28 4.92
CA ASP A 479 11.62 -20.12 5.46
C ASP A 479 11.61 -20.10 7.01
N GLY A 480 10.81 -20.98 7.61
CA GLY A 480 10.63 -21.06 9.06
C GLY A 480 9.45 -20.21 9.57
N GLU A 481 9.55 -19.68 10.80
CA GLU A 481 8.47 -18.88 11.43
C GLU A 481 8.55 -17.39 11.16
N HIS A 482 9.76 -16.87 10.93
CA HIS A 482 10.01 -15.42 10.94
C HIS A 482 10.75 -14.93 9.70
N ARG A 483 10.98 -15.78 8.69
CA ARG A 483 11.70 -15.38 7.47
C ARG A 483 10.82 -15.56 6.22
N ILE A 484 10.81 -14.53 5.38
CA ILE A 484 10.12 -14.51 4.09
C ILE A 484 11.17 -14.49 3.00
N VAL A 485 11.04 -15.36 2.01
CA VAL A 485 11.93 -15.42 0.85
C VAL A 485 11.33 -14.57 -0.28
N TYR A 486 12.11 -13.66 -0.85
CA TYR A 486 11.65 -12.80 -1.94
C TYR A 486 11.23 -13.62 -3.17
N GLY A 487 10.10 -13.27 -3.78
CA GLY A 487 9.65 -13.90 -5.03
C GLY A 487 10.33 -13.30 -6.25
N LEU A 488 10.79 -14.15 -7.18
CA LEU A 488 11.42 -13.70 -8.43
C LEU A 488 10.46 -12.91 -9.34
N GLY A 489 9.15 -13.17 -9.23
CA GLY A 489 8.12 -12.46 -9.99
C GLY A 489 7.96 -10.99 -9.59
N ALA A 490 8.39 -10.61 -8.38
CA ALA A 490 8.30 -9.23 -7.90
C ALA A 490 9.45 -8.32 -8.44
N ILE A 491 10.41 -8.87 -9.18
CA ILE A 491 11.55 -8.13 -9.72
C ILE A 491 11.12 -7.39 -10.99
N LYS A 492 11.20 -6.07 -10.95
CA LYS A 492 10.84 -5.21 -12.09
C LYS A 492 11.73 -5.49 -13.29
N GLY A 493 11.11 -5.78 -14.42
CA GLY A 493 11.81 -6.09 -15.68
C GLY A 493 12.04 -7.58 -15.90
N VAL A 494 11.66 -8.44 -14.95
CA VAL A 494 11.65 -9.90 -15.10
C VAL A 494 10.21 -10.34 -15.40
N GLY A 495 10.00 -10.97 -16.56
CA GLY A 495 8.68 -11.47 -16.96
C GLY A 495 8.36 -12.85 -16.39
N GLU A 496 7.08 -13.15 -16.16
CA GLU A 496 6.60 -14.43 -15.63
C GLU A 496 7.14 -15.63 -16.41
N ALA A 497 7.01 -15.63 -17.73
CA ALA A 497 7.50 -16.70 -18.60
C ALA A 497 9.03 -16.93 -18.50
N ALA A 498 9.81 -15.91 -18.13
CA ALA A 498 11.24 -16.05 -17.92
C ALA A 498 11.54 -16.71 -16.57
N VAL A 499 10.82 -16.33 -15.51
CA VAL A 499 10.94 -16.97 -14.19
C VAL A 499 10.51 -18.42 -14.25
N GLU A 500 9.37 -18.72 -14.88
CA GLU A 500 8.89 -20.09 -15.04
C GLU A 500 9.90 -20.97 -15.77
N ALA A 501 10.54 -20.46 -16.82
CA ALA A 501 11.59 -21.18 -17.53
C ALA A 501 12.79 -21.50 -16.62
N ILE A 502 13.26 -20.51 -15.84
CA ILE A 502 14.36 -20.69 -14.88
C ILE A 502 13.99 -21.74 -13.82
N LEU A 503 12.78 -21.65 -13.25
CA LEU A 503 12.30 -22.59 -12.23
C LEU A 503 12.09 -24.00 -12.79
N ALA A 504 11.58 -24.12 -14.02
CA ALA A 504 11.42 -25.40 -14.69
C ALA A 504 12.78 -26.08 -14.89
N GLU A 505 13.79 -25.34 -15.36
CA GLU A 505 15.15 -25.89 -15.54
C GLU A 505 15.85 -26.21 -14.22
N ARG A 506 15.58 -25.44 -13.16
CA ARG A 506 16.08 -25.77 -11.82
C ARG A 506 15.49 -27.09 -11.31
N ARG A 507 14.21 -27.37 -11.60
CA ARG A 507 13.52 -28.61 -11.18
C ARG A 507 14.03 -29.84 -11.95
N THR A 508 14.41 -29.68 -13.22
CA THR A 508 14.94 -30.77 -14.06
C THR A 508 16.44 -30.99 -13.86
N GLY A 509 17.23 -29.90 -13.85
CA GLY A 509 18.70 -29.93 -13.83
C GLY A 509 19.35 -29.71 -12.46
N GLY A 510 18.58 -29.40 -11.41
CA GLY A 510 19.09 -29.08 -10.07
C GLY A 510 19.55 -27.62 -9.92
N PRO A 511 20.18 -27.26 -8.79
CA PRO A 511 20.63 -25.90 -8.52
C PRO A 511 21.76 -25.47 -9.46
N PHE A 512 21.79 -24.17 -9.77
CA PHE A 512 22.82 -23.57 -10.61
C PHE A 512 24.08 -23.29 -9.79
N PRO A 513 25.26 -23.81 -10.20
CA PRO A 513 26.53 -23.58 -9.49
C PRO A 513 27.18 -22.25 -9.85
N ASP A 514 27.00 -21.76 -11.09
CA ASP A 514 27.59 -20.51 -11.56
C ASP A 514 26.74 -19.85 -12.67
N LEU A 515 27.12 -18.61 -13.04
CA LEU A 515 26.44 -17.83 -14.08
C LEU A 515 26.51 -18.48 -15.48
N LEU A 516 27.56 -19.24 -15.77
CA LEU A 516 27.76 -19.85 -17.08
C LEU A 516 26.81 -21.03 -17.28
N ASP A 517 26.68 -21.87 -16.26
CA ASP A 517 25.74 -22.98 -16.21
C ASP A 517 24.29 -22.48 -16.28
N LEU A 518 23.95 -21.42 -15.54
CA LEU A 518 22.64 -20.77 -15.66
C LEU A 518 22.37 -20.34 -17.12
N CYS A 519 23.27 -19.58 -17.74
CA CYS A 519 23.10 -19.11 -19.12
C CYS A 519 23.01 -20.24 -20.14
N ARG A 520 23.70 -21.37 -19.92
CA ARG A 520 23.68 -22.54 -20.83
C ARG A 520 22.39 -23.34 -20.76
N ARG A 521 21.78 -23.43 -19.58
CA ARG A 521 20.56 -24.23 -19.36
C ARG A 521 19.28 -23.49 -19.73
N ILE A 522 19.23 -22.17 -19.55
CA ILE A 522 18.01 -21.40 -19.76
C ILE A 522 17.78 -21.03 -21.24
N ASP A 523 16.51 -20.93 -21.64
CA ASP A 523 16.14 -20.39 -22.95
C ASP A 523 16.36 -18.87 -23.00
N LEU A 524 17.44 -18.45 -23.65
CA LEU A 524 17.83 -17.04 -23.84
C LEU A 524 16.81 -16.23 -24.65
N ARG A 525 15.86 -16.86 -25.37
CA ARG A 525 14.76 -16.16 -26.04
C ARG A 525 13.74 -15.63 -25.03
N ARG A 526 13.54 -16.34 -23.93
CA ARG A 526 12.63 -15.97 -22.84
C ARG A 526 13.35 -15.14 -21.78
N ALA A 527 14.54 -15.57 -21.36
CA ALA A 527 15.39 -14.85 -20.40
C ALA A 527 16.46 -14.03 -21.14
N ASN A 528 16.05 -12.89 -21.68
CA ASN A 528 16.96 -12.02 -22.44
C ASN A 528 17.99 -11.32 -21.52
N ARG A 529 18.97 -10.66 -22.14
CA ARG A 529 20.02 -9.91 -21.42
C ARG A 529 19.46 -8.95 -20.37
N ARG A 530 18.37 -8.24 -20.67
CA ARG A 530 17.76 -7.27 -19.75
C ARG A 530 17.18 -7.94 -18.50
N VAL A 531 16.62 -9.14 -18.63
CA VAL A 531 16.14 -9.95 -17.50
C VAL A 531 17.31 -10.35 -16.60
N LEU A 532 18.41 -10.84 -17.18
CA LEU A 532 19.60 -11.23 -16.40
C LEU A 532 20.26 -10.02 -15.72
N GLU A 533 20.35 -8.87 -16.40
CA GLU A 533 20.83 -7.63 -15.78
C GLU A 533 19.97 -7.20 -14.59
N ALA A 534 18.64 -7.34 -14.70
CA ALA A 534 17.71 -7.06 -13.60
C ALA A 534 17.91 -8.05 -12.43
N LEU A 535 18.09 -9.34 -12.71
CA LEU A 535 18.36 -10.36 -11.69
C LEU A 535 19.68 -10.11 -10.94
N ILE A 536 20.74 -9.70 -11.65
CA ILE A 536 22.02 -9.32 -11.01
C ILE A 536 21.84 -8.09 -10.13
N ARG A 537 21.19 -7.03 -10.63
CA ARG A 537 20.96 -5.79 -9.87
C ARG A 537 20.09 -6.01 -8.63
N ALA A 538 19.12 -6.89 -8.72
CA ALA A 538 18.23 -7.30 -7.63
C ALA A 538 18.89 -8.18 -6.56
N GLY A 539 20.08 -8.73 -6.84
CA GLY A 539 20.77 -9.66 -5.94
C GLY A 539 20.37 -11.13 -6.08
N ALA A 540 19.50 -11.46 -7.04
CA ALA A 540 19.02 -12.83 -7.28
C ALA A 540 20.12 -13.82 -7.68
N LEU A 541 21.29 -13.31 -8.12
CA LEU A 541 22.43 -14.10 -8.59
C LEU A 541 23.65 -13.93 -7.69
N ASP A 542 23.51 -13.33 -6.50
CA ASP A 542 24.63 -13.08 -5.58
C ASP A 542 25.32 -14.38 -5.14
N GLY A 543 24.59 -15.50 -5.08
CA GLY A 543 25.15 -16.83 -4.79
C GLY A 543 25.99 -17.47 -5.91
N LEU A 544 25.94 -16.94 -7.14
CA LEU A 544 26.62 -17.50 -8.32
C LEU A 544 27.98 -16.86 -8.61
N GLY A 545 28.39 -15.85 -7.85
CA GLY A 545 29.63 -15.11 -8.07
C GLY A 545 30.13 -14.42 -6.81
N ARG A 546 31.29 -13.76 -6.90
CA ARG A 546 31.89 -13.05 -5.75
C ARG A 546 31.19 -11.73 -5.44
N HIS A 547 30.90 -10.93 -6.47
CA HIS A 547 30.19 -9.66 -6.35
C HIS A 547 29.46 -9.31 -7.65
N ARG A 548 28.44 -8.44 -7.55
CA ARG A 548 27.54 -8.09 -8.67
C ARG A 548 28.26 -7.45 -9.87
N ALA A 549 29.28 -6.64 -9.63
CA ALA A 549 30.06 -6.02 -10.72
C ALA A 549 30.78 -7.07 -11.60
N ALA A 550 31.33 -8.13 -10.99
CA ALA A 550 31.96 -9.21 -11.73
C ALA A 550 30.93 -10.02 -12.55
N LEU A 551 29.75 -10.30 -11.97
CA LEU A 551 28.66 -10.95 -12.68
C LEU A 551 28.20 -10.13 -13.90
N MET A 552 28.05 -8.81 -13.72
CA MET A 552 27.64 -7.90 -14.80
C MET A 552 28.67 -7.84 -15.94
N ALA A 553 29.96 -7.77 -15.61
CA ALA A 553 31.04 -7.79 -16.61
C ALA A 553 31.10 -9.12 -17.38
N ARG A 554 30.91 -10.24 -16.67
CA ARG A 554 30.97 -11.59 -17.25
C ARG A 554 29.74 -11.98 -18.05
N LEU A 555 28.59 -11.33 -17.82
CA LEU A 555 27.31 -11.63 -18.47
C LEU A 555 27.41 -11.68 -20.00
N THR A 556 28.10 -10.71 -20.61
CA THR A 556 28.24 -10.64 -22.08
C THR A 556 28.94 -11.87 -22.65
N ALA A 557 29.99 -12.33 -21.97
CA ALA A 557 30.76 -13.48 -22.43
C ALA A 557 30.05 -14.81 -22.10
N ALA A 558 29.35 -14.88 -20.95
CA ALA A 558 28.53 -16.04 -20.60
C ALA A 558 27.41 -16.27 -21.63
N LEU A 559 26.71 -15.21 -22.04
CA LEU A 559 25.68 -15.27 -23.08
C LEU A 559 26.22 -15.77 -24.43
N ARG A 560 27.39 -15.26 -24.85
CA ARG A 560 28.05 -15.73 -26.08
C ARG A 560 28.42 -17.21 -26.02
N SER A 561 28.94 -17.68 -24.88
CA SER A 561 29.26 -19.10 -24.70
C SER A 561 28.02 -19.97 -24.73
N ALA A 562 26.92 -19.52 -24.12
CA ALA A 562 25.65 -20.25 -24.14
C ALA A 562 25.06 -20.33 -25.56
N GLU A 563 25.03 -19.22 -26.31
CA GLU A 563 24.57 -19.23 -27.70
C GLU A 563 25.39 -20.16 -28.59
N GLN A 564 26.71 -20.21 -28.38
CA GLN A 564 27.59 -21.12 -29.10
C GLN A 564 27.25 -22.57 -28.75
N HIS A 565 27.10 -22.88 -27.46
CA HIS A 565 26.73 -24.22 -27.00
C HIS A 565 25.40 -24.69 -27.59
N THR A 566 24.37 -23.83 -27.62
CA THR A 566 23.08 -24.14 -28.23
C THR A 566 23.21 -24.39 -29.74
N ARG A 567 24.05 -23.61 -30.44
CA ARG A 567 24.32 -23.80 -31.87
C ARG A 567 25.03 -25.13 -32.14
N ASP A 568 26.04 -25.47 -31.36
CA ASP A 568 26.82 -26.70 -31.53
C ASP A 568 25.94 -27.94 -31.28
N HIS A 569 25.12 -27.90 -30.23
CA HIS A 569 24.15 -28.96 -29.94
C HIS A 569 23.06 -29.07 -31.03
N ALA A 570 22.54 -27.95 -31.54
CA ALA A 570 21.56 -27.95 -32.64
C ALA A 570 22.16 -28.46 -33.97
N ALA A 571 23.47 -28.29 -34.17
CA ALA A 571 24.20 -28.79 -35.31
C ALA A 571 24.54 -30.31 -35.20
N GLY A 572 24.16 -30.98 -34.10
CA GLY A 572 24.51 -32.37 -33.85
C GLY A 572 26.00 -32.61 -33.65
N GLN A 573 26.76 -31.55 -33.32
CA GLN A 573 28.14 -31.67 -32.87
C GLN A 573 28.12 -32.06 -31.39
N ASP A 574 27.91 -33.35 -31.13
CA ASP A 574 28.28 -33.92 -29.85
C ASP A 574 29.80 -33.93 -29.76
N ASP A 575 30.31 -33.46 -28.62
CA ASP A 575 31.75 -33.34 -28.38
C ASP A 575 32.44 -34.70 -28.57
N LEU A 576 33.36 -34.76 -29.55
CA LEU A 576 33.91 -36.00 -30.13
C LEU A 576 34.72 -36.84 -29.11
N PHE A 577 34.94 -36.32 -27.90
CA PHE A 577 35.80 -36.92 -26.87
C PHE A 577 35.14 -37.20 -25.51
N GLY A 578 33.82 -36.99 -25.37
CA GLY A 578 33.02 -37.56 -24.26
C GLY A 578 33.52 -37.30 -22.83
N GLY A 579 34.35 -36.28 -22.61
CA GLY A 579 34.84 -35.85 -21.31
C GLY A 579 34.38 -34.42 -21.01
N PRO A 580 34.28 -34.00 -19.74
CA PRO A 580 34.02 -32.60 -19.45
C PRO A 580 35.18 -31.79 -20.03
N ILE A 581 34.95 -31.00 -21.09
CA ILE A 581 35.92 -30.00 -21.52
C ILE A 581 36.10 -29.05 -20.33
N ALA A 582 37.22 -29.22 -19.63
CA ALA A 582 37.75 -28.17 -18.78
C ALA A 582 38.03 -26.95 -19.68
N GLY A 583 37.11 -25.98 -19.62
CA GLY A 583 37.39 -24.60 -19.95
C GLY A 583 37.49 -24.24 -21.43
N HIS A 584 36.35 -24.04 -22.09
CA HIS A 584 36.12 -22.70 -22.65
C HIS A 584 35.65 -21.80 -21.51
N GLY A 585 36.58 -21.55 -20.57
CA GLY A 585 36.40 -20.48 -19.62
C GLY A 585 36.16 -19.23 -20.45
N VAL A 586 35.09 -18.50 -20.10
CA VAL A 586 35.00 -17.09 -20.46
C VAL A 586 36.40 -16.51 -20.22
N PRO A 587 37.07 -15.90 -21.23
CA PRO A 587 38.41 -15.36 -21.02
C PRO A 587 38.40 -14.53 -19.75
N GLU A 588 39.37 -14.76 -18.86
CA GLU A 588 39.53 -14.01 -17.61
C GLU A 588 39.66 -12.53 -17.97
N ALA A 589 38.52 -11.84 -17.99
CA ALA A 589 38.51 -10.39 -18.00
C ALA A 589 39.01 -9.95 -16.62
N PRO A 590 39.85 -8.90 -16.55
CA PRO A 590 40.22 -8.33 -15.26
C PRO A 590 38.95 -7.99 -14.49
N GLU A 591 38.80 -8.56 -13.29
CA GLU A 591 37.62 -8.35 -12.46
C GLU A 591 37.50 -6.85 -12.16
N PRO A 592 36.37 -6.21 -12.49
CA PRO A 592 36.17 -4.83 -12.10
C PRO A 592 36.13 -4.74 -10.56
N PRO A 593 36.48 -3.58 -9.99
CA PRO A 593 36.24 -3.35 -8.57
C PRO A 593 34.76 -3.57 -8.22
N GLU A 594 34.51 -3.96 -6.97
CA GLU A 594 33.15 -4.09 -6.47
C GLU A 594 32.40 -2.76 -6.60
N TRP A 595 31.08 -2.82 -6.86
CA TRP A 595 30.25 -1.64 -6.92
C TRP A 595 30.28 -0.91 -5.59
N GLU A 596 30.47 0.41 -5.64
CA GLU A 596 30.25 1.27 -4.49
C GLU A 596 28.79 1.13 -4.01
N ASP A 597 28.56 1.29 -2.70
CA ASP A 597 27.23 1.08 -2.08
C ASP A 597 26.11 1.85 -2.79
N GLY A 598 26.39 3.07 -3.23
CA GLY A 598 25.41 3.90 -3.95
C GLY A 598 24.96 3.29 -5.28
N GLU A 599 25.87 2.69 -6.05
CA GLU A 599 25.55 2.04 -7.33
C GLU A 599 24.75 0.75 -7.08
N ARG A 600 25.19 -0.07 -6.12
CA ARG A 600 24.48 -1.30 -5.72
C ARG A 600 23.06 -1.01 -5.25
N LEU A 601 22.89 -0.06 -4.33
CA LEU A 601 21.61 0.33 -3.77
C LEU A 601 20.68 0.96 -4.82
N THR A 602 21.24 1.73 -5.76
CA THR A 602 20.47 2.27 -6.90
C THR A 602 19.95 1.13 -7.79
N GLY A 603 20.77 0.13 -8.07
CA GLY A 603 20.37 -1.06 -8.81
C GLY A 603 19.25 -1.85 -8.13
N GLU A 604 19.35 -2.05 -6.81
CA GLU A 604 18.29 -2.69 -6.01
C GLU A 604 16.99 -1.91 -6.10
N LYS A 605 17.04 -0.59 -5.97
CA LYS A 605 15.83 0.22 -6.04
C LYS A 605 15.19 0.24 -7.42
N GLU A 606 15.97 0.28 -8.49
CA GLU A 606 15.44 0.24 -9.85
C GLU A 606 14.70 -1.07 -10.15
N THR A 607 15.14 -2.17 -9.53
CA THR A 607 14.63 -3.52 -9.77
C THR A 607 13.60 -3.98 -8.74
N LEU A 608 13.84 -3.77 -7.44
CA LEU A 608 12.98 -4.16 -6.33
C LEU A 608 12.08 -3.02 -5.83
N GLY A 609 12.41 -1.77 -6.12
CA GLY A 609 11.71 -0.58 -5.62
C GLY A 609 12.11 -0.11 -4.22
N LEU A 610 12.92 -0.90 -3.50
CA LEU A 610 13.48 -0.55 -2.19
C LEU A 610 14.98 -0.83 -2.12
N TYR A 611 15.60 -0.25 -1.09
CA TYR A 611 16.94 -0.61 -0.64
C TYR A 611 16.84 -1.81 0.29
N LEU A 612 17.31 -2.97 -0.15
CA LEU A 612 17.13 -4.23 0.59
C LEU A 612 18.35 -4.56 1.44
N THR A 613 19.55 -4.45 0.88
CA THR A 613 20.80 -4.85 1.56
C THR A 613 21.40 -3.76 2.44
N GLY A 614 20.88 -2.53 2.37
CA GLY A 614 21.37 -1.40 3.15
C GLY A 614 20.48 -0.17 3.04
N HIS A 615 20.96 0.97 3.54
CA HIS A 615 20.27 2.25 3.44
C HIS A 615 21.25 3.32 2.92
N PRO A 616 20.84 4.24 2.03
CA PRO A 616 21.74 5.29 1.51
C PRO A 616 22.38 6.17 2.59
N ILE A 617 21.74 6.27 3.76
CA ILE A 617 22.27 7.03 4.90
C ILE A 617 23.53 6.42 5.50
N THR A 618 23.76 5.11 5.34
CA THR A 618 24.89 4.40 5.95
C THR A 618 26.23 5.02 5.53
N ARG A 619 26.33 5.52 4.28
CA ARG A 619 27.50 6.24 3.77
C ARG A 619 27.86 7.46 4.63
N TYR A 620 26.86 8.16 5.14
CA TYR A 620 27.02 9.41 5.89
C TYR A 620 26.83 9.20 7.40
N GLU A 621 26.62 7.98 7.89
CA GLU A 621 26.27 7.69 9.29
C GLU A 621 27.31 8.22 10.29
N LYS A 622 28.61 8.10 9.96
CA LYS A 622 29.70 8.65 10.78
C LYS A 622 29.65 10.18 10.86
N GLU A 623 29.43 10.85 9.74
CA GLU A 623 29.33 12.32 9.70
C GLU A 623 28.03 12.82 10.37
N LEU A 624 26.93 12.12 10.14
CA LEU A 624 25.62 12.46 10.68
C LEU A 624 25.58 12.32 12.19
N THR A 625 26.35 11.39 12.78
CA THR A 625 26.43 11.24 14.25
C THR A 625 26.88 12.53 14.95
N ASP A 626 27.70 13.34 14.29
CA ASP A 626 28.18 14.63 14.82
C ASP A 626 27.25 15.81 14.48
N ILE A 627 26.29 15.63 13.57
CA ILE A 627 25.36 16.67 13.10
C ILE A 627 23.97 16.52 13.75
N VAL A 628 23.49 15.28 13.88
CA VAL A 628 22.15 14.97 14.38
C VAL A 628 22.11 14.91 15.91
N THR A 629 20.97 15.30 16.48
CA THR A 629 20.77 15.30 17.93
C THR A 629 20.57 13.88 18.48
N ALA A 630 19.74 13.09 17.80
CA ALA A 630 19.41 11.70 18.13
C ALA A 630 19.00 10.95 16.85
N ARG A 631 19.09 9.61 16.89
CA ARG A 631 18.50 8.77 15.83
C ARG A 631 16.98 8.73 15.97
N ILE A 632 16.27 8.52 14.87
CA ILE A 632 14.80 8.48 14.87
C ILE A 632 14.29 7.35 15.77
N GLY A 633 14.96 6.18 15.76
CA GLY A 633 14.62 5.05 16.63
C GLY A 633 14.84 5.32 18.12
N GLU A 634 15.84 6.13 18.48
CA GLU A 634 16.08 6.54 19.88
C GLU A 634 14.98 7.49 20.37
N LEU A 635 14.55 8.42 19.51
CA LEU A 635 13.41 9.30 19.79
C LEU A 635 12.12 8.49 19.94
N ALA A 636 11.90 7.46 19.14
CA ALA A 636 10.74 6.58 19.30
C ALA A 636 10.78 5.83 20.65
N ALA A 637 11.93 5.28 21.04
CA ALA A 637 12.10 4.56 22.32
C ALA A 637 11.93 5.46 23.56
N ASP A 638 12.33 6.74 23.47
CA ASP A 638 12.08 7.75 24.50
C ASP A 638 10.58 8.11 24.62
N ALA A 639 9.81 7.99 23.53
CA ALA A 639 8.35 8.17 23.53
C ALA A 639 7.63 7.01 24.22
N ASP A 640 8.11 5.78 24.02
CA ASP A 640 7.54 4.54 24.57
C ASP A 640 7.91 4.28 26.05
N GLY A 641 8.78 5.09 26.65
CA GLY A 641 9.14 5.03 28.08
C GLY A 641 10.17 3.96 28.46
N ASN A 642 10.86 3.35 27.49
CA ASN A 642 11.81 2.24 27.69
C ASN A 642 13.31 2.61 27.55
N GLY A 643 13.67 3.88 27.41
CA GLY A 643 15.06 4.35 27.31
C GLY A 643 15.87 4.20 28.61
N THR A 644 17.12 3.72 28.52
CA THR A 644 18.01 3.39 29.64
C THR A 644 18.92 4.54 30.14
N GLY A 645 18.69 5.79 29.74
CA GLY A 645 19.60 6.91 30.05
C GLY A 645 18.92 8.20 30.49
N ALA A 646 19.08 8.53 31.78
CA ALA A 646 18.96 9.84 32.44
C ALA A 646 17.85 10.84 32.01
N ALA A 647 16.96 11.09 32.98
CA ALA A 647 15.91 12.12 33.06
C ALA A 647 14.57 11.82 32.35
N ARG A 648 13.65 11.20 33.11
CA ARG A 648 12.19 11.34 32.90
C ARG A 648 11.83 12.83 32.92
N VAL A 649 11.67 13.43 31.75
CA VAL A 649 11.09 14.78 31.60
C VAL A 649 9.74 14.62 30.87
N PRO A 650 8.65 15.23 31.36
CA PRO A 650 7.32 15.02 30.81
C PRO A 650 7.17 15.48 29.35
N PRO A 651 6.24 14.91 28.55
CA PRO A 651 6.14 15.08 27.09
C PRO A 651 5.53 16.43 26.65
N ARG A 652 5.76 17.52 27.40
CA ARG A 652 4.98 18.78 27.27
C ARG A 652 5.72 19.99 26.72
N GLU A 653 7.01 19.89 26.39
CA GLU A 653 7.75 21.02 25.79
C GLU A 653 8.26 20.69 24.39
N ASP A 654 8.05 21.62 23.46
CA ASP A 654 8.58 21.60 22.10
C ASP A 654 10.11 21.55 22.14
N ARG A 655 10.69 20.35 21.96
CA ARG A 655 12.14 20.17 22.02
C ARG A 655 12.76 20.46 20.64
N PRO A 656 13.71 21.40 20.51
CA PRO A 656 14.43 21.57 19.27
C PRO A 656 15.33 20.35 19.03
N ALA A 657 15.20 19.72 17.86
CA ALA A 657 16.03 18.60 17.44
C ALA A 657 16.52 18.79 16.00
N VAL A 658 17.68 18.20 15.71
CA VAL A 658 18.21 18.05 14.35
C VAL A 658 18.19 16.57 14.00
N ILE A 659 17.48 16.20 12.94
CA ILE A 659 17.39 14.83 12.46
C ILE A 659 17.82 14.77 10.99
N ALA A 660 18.30 13.60 10.56
CA ALA A 660 18.64 13.37 9.17
C ALA A 660 17.98 12.08 8.70
N GLY A 661 17.54 12.07 7.46
CA GLY A 661 16.92 10.89 6.87
C GLY A 661 16.71 11.05 5.37
N LEU A 662 16.47 9.91 4.72
CA LEU A 662 16.07 9.85 3.32
C LEU A 662 14.57 10.16 3.21
N VAL A 663 14.19 11.05 2.29
CA VAL A 663 12.77 11.32 2.02
C VAL A 663 12.14 10.13 1.30
N VAL A 664 11.36 9.31 2.02
CA VAL A 664 10.65 8.15 1.47
C VAL A 664 9.29 8.53 0.91
N ALA A 665 8.61 9.49 1.55
CA ALA A 665 7.30 9.97 1.10
C ALA A 665 7.19 11.50 1.21
N LEU A 666 6.44 12.09 0.28
CA LEU A 666 6.09 13.51 0.25
C LEU A 666 4.61 13.63 -0.09
N ARG A 667 3.82 14.20 0.83
CA ARG A 667 2.41 14.49 0.62
C ARG A 667 2.15 15.98 0.77
N VAL A 668 1.61 16.61 -0.26
CA VAL A 668 1.19 18.02 -0.19
C VAL A 668 -0.33 18.05 -0.01
N THR A 669 -0.80 18.79 0.98
CA THR A 669 -2.23 18.92 1.30
C THR A 669 -2.59 20.39 1.41
N GLN A 670 -3.81 20.74 1.00
CA GLN A 670 -4.35 22.07 1.23
C GLN A 670 -5.15 22.07 2.53
N THR A 671 -4.91 23.06 3.38
CA THR A 671 -5.70 23.28 4.60
C THR A 671 -7.06 23.88 4.24
N GLN A 672 -8.01 23.82 5.18
CA GLN A 672 -9.33 24.48 5.04
C GLN A 672 -9.22 26.01 4.78
N ARG A 673 -8.07 26.62 5.11
CA ARG A 673 -7.77 28.04 4.85
C ARG A 673 -7.06 28.28 3.50
N GLY A 674 -6.91 27.26 2.64
CA GLY A 674 -6.27 27.33 1.33
C GLY A 674 -4.73 27.32 1.34
N ALA A 675 -4.09 27.32 2.52
CA ALA A 675 -2.63 27.27 2.65
C ALA A 675 -2.10 25.85 2.40
N ARG A 676 -1.01 25.71 1.62
CA ARG A 676 -0.38 24.43 1.28
C ARG A 676 0.59 24.00 2.39
N ILE A 677 0.44 22.78 2.89
CA ILE A 677 1.34 22.14 3.86
C ILE A 677 1.90 20.87 3.21
N ALA A 678 3.18 20.58 3.43
CA ALA A 678 3.79 19.32 3.02
C ALA A 678 4.11 18.44 4.23
N PHE A 679 3.82 17.15 4.14
CA PHE A 679 4.24 16.13 5.08
C PHE A 679 5.32 15.29 4.41
N LEU A 680 6.52 15.27 5.00
CA LEU A 680 7.66 14.46 4.59
C LEU A 680 7.77 13.27 5.53
N THR A 681 8.09 12.09 5.02
CA THR A 681 8.51 10.96 5.86
C THR A 681 10.00 10.75 5.66
N LEU A 682 10.78 10.98 6.71
CA LEU A 682 12.21 10.70 6.72
C LEU A 682 12.47 9.31 7.30
N ASP A 683 13.41 8.58 6.69
CA ASP A 683 13.88 7.27 7.12
C ASP A 683 15.39 7.32 7.37
N ASP A 684 15.83 6.88 8.54
CA ASP A 684 17.24 6.84 8.94
C ASP A 684 17.76 5.43 9.20
N ARG A 685 17.05 4.39 8.73
CA ARG A 685 17.25 2.96 9.04
C ARG A 685 16.86 2.54 10.46
N SER A 686 16.99 3.43 11.45
CA SER A 686 16.61 3.13 12.84
C SER A 686 15.10 3.34 13.09
N GLY A 687 14.47 4.21 12.31
CA GLY A 687 13.04 4.46 12.35
C GLY A 687 12.61 5.46 11.29
N ARG A 688 11.31 5.78 11.30
CA ARG A 688 10.72 6.80 10.41
C ARG A 688 10.04 7.89 11.21
N LEU A 689 10.19 9.13 10.75
CA LEU A 689 9.54 10.28 11.35
C LEU A 689 8.77 11.09 10.30
N GLU A 690 7.52 11.44 10.61
CA GLU A 690 6.75 12.38 9.81
C GLU A 690 7.10 13.82 10.21
N ILE A 691 7.45 14.63 9.22
CA ILE A 691 7.83 16.04 9.37
C ILE A 691 6.80 16.90 8.65
N ALA A 692 6.16 17.81 9.37
CA ALA A 692 5.28 18.81 8.82
C ALA A 692 6.08 20.05 8.38
N VAL A 693 5.91 20.45 7.13
CA VAL A 693 6.48 21.66 6.54
C VAL A 693 5.34 22.63 6.26
N PHE A 694 5.20 23.62 7.12
CA PHE A 694 4.18 24.67 7.00
C PHE A 694 4.47 25.62 5.83
N SER A 695 3.49 26.43 5.44
CA SER A 695 3.48 27.13 4.16
C SER A 695 4.69 28.05 3.92
N GLU A 696 5.21 28.72 4.94
CA GLU A 696 6.38 29.59 4.82
C GLU A 696 7.66 28.77 4.52
N ALA A 697 7.92 27.72 5.30
CA ALA A 697 9.03 26.81 5.08
C ALA A 697 8.87 26.05 3.74
N PHE A 698 7.63 25.69 3.36
CA PHE A 698 7.35 24.98 2.11
C PHE A 698 7.71 25.84 0.90
N GLN A 699 7.36 27.13 0.89
CA GLN A 699 7.72 28.03 -0.21
C GLN A 699 9.24 28.22 -0.29
N ARG A 700 9.91 28.35 0.85
CA ARG A 700 11.36 28.55 0.93
C ARG A 700 12.18 27.34 0.47
N TYR A 701 11.79 26.14 0.91
CA TYR A 701 12.59 24.91 0.72
C TYR A 701 12.05 23.99 -0.38
N ARG A 702 11.02 24.41 -1.14
CA ARG A 702 10.41 23.62 -2.23
C ARG A 702 11.38 22.87 -3.14
N PRO A 703 12.53 23.44 -3.58
CA PRO A 703 13.48 22.73 -4.46
C PRO A 703 14.19 21.55 -3.77
N LEU A 704 14.30 21.58 -2.44
CA LEU A 704 14.93 20.50 -1.67
C LEU A 704 13.95 19.35 -1.38
N LEU A 705 12.64 19.64 -1.38
CA LEU A 705 11.58 18.68 -1.08
C LEU A 705 11.33 17.77 -2.29
N ALA A 706 12.20 16.76 -2.47
CA ALA A 706 12.03 15.70 -3.44
C ALA A 706 12.21 14.34 -2.78
N LYS A 707 11.50 13.34 -3.31
CA LYS A 707 11.70 11.94 -2.92
C LYS A 707 13.16 11.56 -3.17
N ASP A 708 13.70 10.69 -2.33
CA ASP A 708 15.05 10.11 -2.45
C ASP A 708 16.21 11.09 -2.24
N ARG A 709 15.91 12.25 -1.66
CA ARG A 709 16.94 13.15 -1.17
C ARG A 709 17.22 12.88 0.30
N LEU A 710 18.50 12.87 0.65
CA LEU A 710 18.93 12.90 2.04
C LEU A 710 18.82 14.35 2.53
N LEU A 711 17.99 14.56 3.55
CA LEU A 711 17.77 15.87 4.14
C LEU A 711 18.14 15.86 5.62
N VAL A 712 18.73 16.96 6.07
CA VAL A 712 18.93 17.29 7.48
C VAL A 712 17.93 18.36 7.85
N VAL A 713 17.09 18.07 8.83
CA VAL A 713 15.99 18.94 9.26
C VAL A 713 16.20 19.36 10.70
N LYS A 714 16.12 20.67 10.97
CA LYS A 714 16.03 21.24 12.31
C LYS A 714 14.64 21.78 12.55
N GLY A 715 14.12 21.56 13.74
CA GLY A 715 12.74 21.88 14.07
C GLY A 715 12.33 21.42 15.47
N SER A 716 11.08 21.67 15.83
CA SER A 716 10.50 21.27 17.12
C SER A 716 9.86 19.89 17.03
N LEU A 717 10.19 19.02 18.00
CA LEU A 717 9.52 17.75 18.24
C LEU A 717 8.32 17.97 19.14
N SER A 718 7.18 17.44 18.69
CA SER A 718 5.92 17.39 19.44
C SER A 718 5.48 15.93 19.56
N ALA A 719 4.87 15.54 20.67
CA ALA A 719 4.31 14.20 20.81
C ALA A 719 3.09 14.07 19.89
N ASP A 720 3.07 13.06 19.02
CA ASP A 720 1.92 12.73 18.20
C ASP A 720 1.04 11.75 18.98
N GLU A 721 -0.01 12.25 19.62
CA GLU A 721 -1.02 11.44 20.34
C GLU A 721 -1.61 10.32 19.45
N TYR A 722 -1.49 10.49 18.14
CA TYR A 722 -1.99 9.63 17.09
C TYR A 722 -1.17 8.34 16.86
N THR A 723 0.14 8.45 16.63
CA THR A 723 1.02 7.28 16.43
C THR A 723 1.61 6.76 17.74
N GLY A 724 1.52 7.53 18.84
CA GLY A 724 2.27 7.23 20.06
C GLY A 724 3.77 7.57 19.94
N GLY A 725 4.18 8.16 18.81
CA GLY A 725 5.55 8.61 18.56
C GLY A 725 5.67 10.14 18.57
N TYR A 726 6.77 10.66 18.03
CA TYR A 726 6.96 12.10 17.83
C TYR A 726 6.57 12.54 16.41
N ARG A 727 6.03 13.75 16.25
CA ARG A 727 5.93 14.49 14.98
C ARG A 727 6.83 15.71 15.07
N MET A 728 7.52 16.03 13.98
CA MET A 728 8.38 17.20 13.91
C MET A 728 7.80 18.30 13.03
N SER A 729 7.89 19.56 13.44
CA SER A 729 7.67 20.72 12.57
C SER A 729 9.01 21.21 12.03
N ALA A 730 9.16 21.35 10.71
CA ALA A 730 10.41 21.81 10.11
C ALA A 730 10.57 23.34 10.15
N ASP A 731 11.66 23.82 10.73
CA ASP A 731 12.06 25.23 10.69
C ASP A 731 13.11 25.48 9.60
N CYS A 732 14.13 24.61 9.54
CA CYS A 732 15.23 24.69 8.59
C CYS A 732 15.49 23.32 7.96
N ILE A 733 15.70 23.29 6.65
CA ILE A 733 15.97 22.09 5.87
C ILE A 733 17.24 22.31 5.06
N TRP A 734 18.18 21.38 5.15
CA TRP A 734 19.43 21.37 4.40
C TRP A 734 19.58 20.06 3.63
N ASP A 735 20.20 20.10 2.47
CA ASP A 735 20.84 18.91 1.89
C ASP A 735 22.16 18.59 2.62
N ILE A 736 22.80 17.46 2.30
CA ILE A 736 24.02 17.04 2.99
C ILE A 736 25.19 18.02 2.81
N GLU A 737 25.32 18.64 1.63
CA GLU A 737 26.40 19.59 1.34
C GLU A 737 26.19 20.91 2.10
N GLN A 738 24.95 21.38 2.16
CA GLN A 738 24.53 22.53 2.94
C GLN A 738 24.65 22.26 4.44
N ALA A 739 24.33 21.05 4.90
CA ALA A 739 24.50 20.65 6.30
C ALA A 739 25.98 20.66 6.68
N ARG A 740 26.87 20.14 5.82
CA ARG A 740 28.32 20.24 6.01
C ARG A 740 28.77 21.70 6.11
N ALA A 741 28.29 22.58 5.23
CA ALA A 741 28.64 24.00 5.27
C ALA A 741 28.12 24.70 6.54
N ALA A 742 26.96 24.29 7.06
CA ALA A 742 26.34 24.89 8.24
C ALA A 742 26.94 24.40 9.57
N PHE A 743 27.29 23.12 9.67
CA PHE A 743 27.73 22.48 10.92
C PHE A 743 29.24 22.21 11.01
N ALA A 744 29.95 22.06 9.87
CA ALA A 744 31.39 21.78 9.90
C ALA A 744 32.17 23.04 10.30
N ARG A 745 33.12 22.88 11.24
CA ARG A 745 34.00 23.97 11.67
C ARG A 745 35.21 24.10 10.76
N ARG A 746 35.76 22.96 10.30
CA ARG A 746 36.93 22.89 9.41
C ARG A 746 37.00 21.56 8.66
N LEU A 747 37.62 21.57 7.49
CA LEU A 747 38.04 20.39 6.74
C LEU A 747 39.52 20.16 7.00
N GLU A 748 39.91 18.99 7.49
CA GLU A 748 41.29 18.65 7.86
C GLU A 748 41.85 17.59 6.90
N VAL A 749 43.04 17.87 6.35
CA VAL A 749 43.78 16.96 5.47
C VAL A 749 45.11 16.61 6.14
N GLU A 750 45.30 15.35 6.51
CA GLU A 750 46.54 14.83 7.10
C GLU A 750 47.55 14.46 6.00
N ILE A 751 48.80 14.91 6.15
CA ILE A 751 49.87 14.70 5.18
C ILE A 751 51.16 14.32 5.90
N ASP A 752 51.81 13.24 5.45
CA ASP A 752 53.14 12.86 5.93
C ASP A 752 54.27 13.58 5.17
N SER A 753 55.43 13.71 5.82
CA SER A 753 56.60 14.37 5.24
C SER A 753 57.09 13.81 3.91
N GLU A 754 56.83 12.52 3.62
CA GLU A 754 57.18 11.88 2.35
C GLU A 754 56.22 12.28 1.21
N GLN A 755 54.94 12.51 1.51
CA GLN A 755 53.91 12.91 0.54
C GLN A 755 53.92 14.40 0.23
N ALA A 756 54.49 15.22 1.12
CA ALA A 756 54.58 16.67 0.95
C ALA A 756 55.68 17.13 -0.02
N ALA A 757 56.45 16.22 -0.63
CA ALA A 757 57.47 16.56 -1.61
C ALA A 757 56.86 17.04 -2.96
N ASN A 758 57.70 17.72 -3.76
CA ASN A 758 57.37 18.54 -4.95
C ASN A 758 56.08 18.17 -5.71
N GLY A 759 55.12 19.10 -5.74
CA GLY A 759 53.90 19.01 -6.55
C GLY A 759 52.60 18.91 -5.77
N PHE A 760 52.65 18.53 -4.49
CA PHE A 760 51.45 18.39 -3.64
C PHE A 760 50.72 19.73 -3.44
N VAL A 761 51.43 20.80 -3.08
CA VAL A 761 50.82 22.13 -2.84
C VAL A 761 50.13 22.67 -4.09
N SER A 762 50.73 22.50 -5.27
CA SER A 762 50.12 22.87 -6.55
C SER A 762 48.91 22.01 -6.88
N SER A 763 48.95 20.71 -6.58
CA SER A 763 47.82 19.80 -6.78
C SER A 763 46.66 20.10 -5.83
N LEU A 764 46.93 20.35 -4.54
CA LEU A 764 45.95 20.77 -3.56
C LEU A 764 45.31 22.11 -3.96
N ALA A 765 46.11 23.10 -4.35
CA ALA A 765 45.60 24.38 -4.83
C ALA A 765 44.70 24.20 -6.07
N ARG A 766 45.09 23.34 -7.02
CA ARG A 766 44.29 23.03 -8.23
C ARG A 766 42.97 22.34 -7.89
N ILE A 767 42.96 21.44 -6.91
CA ILE A 767 41.75 20.74 -6.45
C ILE A 767 40.83 21.70 -5.69
N LEU A 768 41.35 22.57 -4.83
CA LEU A 768 40.55 23.49 -4.01
C LEU A 768 39.99 24.69 -4.81
N THR A 769 40.70 25.16 -5.84
CA THR A 769 40.34 26.40 -6.58
C THR A 769 38.92 26.41 -7.16
N PRO A 770 38.43 25.33 -7.84
CA PRO A 770 37.07 25.28 -8.38
C PRO A 770 35.97 25.35 -7.31
N PHE A 771 36.28 25.00 -6.06
CA PHE A 771 35.31 24.93 -4.96
C PHE A 771 35.41 26.13 -4.01
N ARG A 772 36.21 27.16 -4.32
CA ARG A 772 36.37 28.33 -3.47
C ARG A 772 35.08 29.14 -3.37
N VAL A 773 34.78 29.62 -2.17
CA VAL A 773 33.63 30.47 -1.89
C VAL A 773 34.11 31.77 -1.22
N GLU A 774 33.68 32.92 -1.74
CA GLU A 774 33.91 34.20 -1.08
C GLU A 774 33.00 34.33 0.16
N ARG A 775 33.53 34.82 1.28
CA ARG A 775 32.74 35.10 2.48
C ARG A 775 31.65 36.12 2.14
N GLY A 776 30.38 35.72 2.24
CA GLY A 776 29.22 36.63 2.13
C GLY A 776 28.18 36.30 1.05
N ALA A 777 28.28 35.18 0.32
CA ALA A 777 27.22 34.78 -0.61
C ALA A 777 25.88 34.54 0.12
N GLN A 778 24.82 35.21 -0.33
CA GLN A 778 23.55 35.52 0.37
C GLN A 778 22.65 34.34 0.82
N ASN A 779 23.11 33.08 0.79
CA ASN A 779 22.28 31.90 1.11
C ASN A 779 22.72 31.09 2.34
N GLY A 780 23.51 31.67 3.26
CA GLY A 780 23.76 31.04 4.57
C GLY A 780 24.68 29.81 4.56
N ALA A 781 25.32 29.47 3.43
CA ALA A 781 26.39 28.49 3.37
C ALA A 781 27.75 29.23 3.46
N GLY A 782 28.22 29.48 4.69
CA GLY A 782 29.62 29.84 4.88
C GLY A 782 30.49 28.71 4.35
N GLY A 783 31.45 28.98 3.46
CA GLY A 783 32.39 27.95 3.02
C GLY A 783 33.15 27.35 4.21
N CYS A 784 33.59 26.11 4.11
CA CYS A 784 34.33 25.44 5.18
C CYS A 784 35.82 25.83 5.09
N PRO A 785 36.47 26.27 6.20
CA PRO A 785 37.89 26.57 6.19
C PRO A 785 38.72 25.27 6.15
N VAL A 786 39.79 25.25 5.36
CA VAL A 786 40.65 24.08 5.17
C VAL A 786 41.90 24.16 6.03
N TRP A 787 42.20 23.08 6.74
CA TRP A 787 43.36 22.91 7.61
C TRP A 787 44.17 21.71 7.12
N VAL A 788 45.49 21.83 7.26
CA VAL A 788 46.43 20.78 6.90
C VAL A 788 47.14 20.31 8.16
N GLU A 789 46.99 19.05 8.53
CA GLU A 789 47.75 18.41 9.60
C GLU A 789 49.02 17.81 8.97
N TYR A 790 50.16 18.48 9.15
CA TYR A 790 51.45 18.05 8.64
C TYR A 790 52.18 17.21 9.68
N ARG A 791 52.49 15.96 9.32
CA ARG A 791 53.11 14.97 10.20
C ARG A 791 54.54 14.65 9.76
N ARG A 792 55.45 14.72 10.71
CA ARG A 792 56.80 14.17 10.65
C ARG A 792 56.97 13.09 11.73
N PRO A 793 58.00 12.24 11.62
CA PRO A 793 58.31 11.25 12.66
C PRO A 793 58.53 11.86 14.06
N ASP A 794 58.94 13.13 14.14
CA ASP A 794 59.31 13.86 15.36
C ASP A 794 58.30 14.94 15.79
N ALA A 795 57.36 15.36 14.93
CA ALA A 795 56.43 16.46 15.22
C ALA A 795 55.12 16.41 14.41
N ARG A 796 54.08 17.07 14.92
CA ARG A 796 52.81 17.33 14.20
C ARG A 796 52.51 18.83 14.23
N ALA A 797 52.08 19.39 13.11
CA ALA A 797 51.70 20.79 13.00
C ALA A 797 50.35 20.95 12.30
N HIS A 798 49.44 21.73 12.88
CA HIS A 798 48.18 22.10 12.22
C HIS A 798 48.34 23.46 11.55
N VAL A 799 48.22 23.49 10.22
CA VAL A 799 48.34 24.70 9.40
C VAL A 799 46.96 25.08 8.88
N ALA A 800 46.42 26.19 9.37
CA ALA A 800 45.20 26.77 8.81
C ALA A 800 45.52 27.51 7.51
N LEU A 801 44.81 27.20 6.42
CA LEU A 801 44.96 27.95 5.18
C LEU A 801 44.34 29.35 5.32
N GLY A 802 44.90 30.33 4.61
CA GLY A 802 44.49 31.75 4.73
C GLY A 802 43.02 31.99 4.39
N ALA A 803 42.48 33.16 4.78
CA ALA A 803 41.05 33.49 4.67
C ALA A 803 40.43 33.34 3.26
N GLY A 804 41.24 33.35 2.20
CA GLY A 804 40.80 33.09 0.82
C GLY A 804 40.47 31.63 0.51
N TRP A 805 40.82 30.67 1.37
CA TRP A 805 40.67 29.23 1.14
C TRP A 805 39.50 28.63 1.93
N HIS A 806 38.32 29.21 1.76
CA HIS A 806 37.06 28.58 2.17
C HIS A 806 36.49 27.84 0.97
N VAL A 807 36.07 26.59 1.16
CA VAL A 807 35.59 25.73 0.09
C VAL A 807 34.17 25.24 0.32
N ARG A 808 33.43 25.00 -0.76
CA ARG A 808 32.14 24.31 -0.70
C ARG A 808 32.39 22.82 -0.44
N PRO A 809 31.85 22.24 0.65
CA PRO A 809 32.11 20.84 1.02
C PRO A 809 31.23 19.88 0.20
N THR A 810 31.54 19.74 -1.09
CA THR A 810 30.86 18.79 -2.00
C THR A 810 31.47 17.39 -1.89
N ASP A 811 30.71 16.36 -2.27
CA ASP A 811 31.23 14.98 -2.34
C ASP A 811 32.37 14.85 -3.37
N GLU A 812 32.29 15.60 -4.48
CA GLU A 812 33.34 15.63 -5.50
C GLU A 812 34.68 16.16 -4.96
N LEU A 813 34.61 17.19 -4.11
CA LEU A 813 35.81 17.73 -3.46
C LEU A 813 36.43 16.70 -2.52
N LEU A 814 35.60 15.99 -1.75
CA LEU A 814 36.06 14.96 -0.83
C LEU A 814 36.80 13.85 -1.59
N GLN A 815 36.18 13.32 -2.64
CA GLN A 815 36.74 12.24 -3.45
C GLN A 815 38.10 12.62 -4.05
N ARG A 816 38.22 13.83 -4.59
CA ARG A 816 39.50 14.32 -5.15
C ARG A 816 40.58 14.53 -4.07
N LEU A 817 40.20 14.88 -2.85
CA LEU A 817 41.14 15.00 -1.73
C LEU A 817 41.55 13.62 -1.18
N GLU A 818 40.62 12.67 -1.14
CA GLU A 818 40.89 11.28 -0.77
C GLU A 818 41.80 10.59 -1.78
N GLU A 819 41.66 10.86 -3.08
CA GLU A 819 42.58 10.38 -4.12
C GLU A 819 44.00 10.93 -3.95
N LEU A 820 44.13 12.16 -3.42
CA LEU A 820 45.42 12.82 -3.22
C LEU A 820 46.11 12.41 -1.91
N ALA A 821 45.38 12.32 -0.80
CA ALA A 821 45.94 12.10 0.54
C ALA A 821 45.66 10.70 1.11
N GLY A 822 44.65 10.00 0.61
CA GLY A 822 44.14 8.73 1.13
C GLY A 822 42.84 8.90 1.93
N ARG A 823 41.91 7.94 1.79
CA ARG A 823 40.55 7.95 2.38
C ARG A 823 40.50 8.22 3.89
N GLU A 824 41.46 7.70 4.66
CA GLU A 824 41.48 7.86 6.13
C GLU A 824 42.10 9.19 6.61
N ARG A 825 42.69 9.96 5.70
CA ARG A 825 43.48 11.17 6.01
C ARG A 825 42.72 12.47 5.75
N VAL A 826 41.48 12.40 5.29
CA VAL A 826 40.62 13.57 5.05
C VAL A 826 39.41 13.45 5.96
N ARG A 827 39.18 14.45 6.83
CA ARG A 827 38.03 14.45 7.75
C ARG A 827 37.42 15.84 7.92
N PHE A 828 36.10 15.89 8.07
CA PHE A 828 35.42 17.08 8.59
C PHE A 828 35.44 17.06 10.12
N VAL A 829 35.70 18.23 10.71
CA VAL A 829 35.59 18.42 12.17
C VAL A 829 34.37 19.26 12.45
N TYR A 830 33.39 18.66 13.10
CA TYR A 830 32.12 19.27 13.51
C TYR A 830 32.22 19.84 14.95
N ARG A 831 31.27 20.69 15.36
CA ARG A 831 31.22 21.19 16.76
C ARG A 831 30.87 20.04 17.70
N ALA A 832 31.64 19.86 18.79
CA ALA A 832 31.35 18.86 19.80
C ALA A 832 29.99 19.10 20.47
N ARG A 833 29.29 18.02 20.86
CA ARG A 833 28.04 18.06 21.65
C ARG A 833 28.21 18.94 22.89
N ASP A 834 27.48 20.06 22.95
CA ASP A 834 27.25 20.79 24.21
C ASP A 834 26.31 19.95 25.10
N GLY A 835 26.87 18.91 25.72
CA GLY A 835 26.16 17.96 26.59
C GLY A 835 26.79 17.78 27.98
N ALA A 836 27.87 18.49 28.30
CA ALA A 836 28.56 18.33 29.59
C ALA A 836 29.00 19.67 30.18
N ALA A 837 28.06 20.58 30.41
CA ALA A 837 28.02 21.51 31.54
C ALA A 837 26.85 22.48 31.34
N GLY A 838 25.85 22.39 32.19
CA GLY A 838 24.75 23.35 32.19
C GLY A 838 25.27 24.77 32.45
N ARG A 839 24.91 25.70 31.57
CA ARG A 839 24.62 27.11 31.88
C ARG A 839 23.87 27.72 30.69
N GLY A 840 22.70 28.28 31.00
CA GLY A 840 21.70 28.71 30.03
C GLY A 840 22.14 29.85 29.11
N PHE A 841 21.45 29.92 27.96
CA PHE A 841 21.45 31.09 27.08
C PHE A 841 20.88 32.30 27.82
N GLY A 842 21.76 33.10 28.39
CA GLY A 842 21.51 34.51 28.69
C GLY A 842 21.92 35.34 27.48
N ALA A 843 20.99 36.14 26.97
CA ALA A 843 21.26 37.14 25.93
C ALA A 843 22.38 38.11 26.39
N GLY A 844 23.34 38.40 25.50
CA GLY A 844 24.23 39.55 25.67
C GLY A 844 25.63 39.41 25.09
N ALA A 845 25.88 40.21 24.05
CA ALA A 845 27.14 40.88 23.69
C ALA A 845 28.27 40.07 23.01
N ASP A 846 28.68 40.59 21.84
CA ASP A 846 30.00 40.43 21.21
C ASP A 846 31.14 40.62 22.22
N PRO A 847 32.32 39.98 21.98
CA PRO A 847 33.42 40.82 21.48
C PRO A 847 34.38 40.12 20.49
N VAL A 848 34.74 40.91 19.46
CA VAL A 848 36.02 41.05 18.71
C VAL A 848 36.67 39.81 18.10
#